data_AF-A0A497QPH8-F1
#
_entry.id   AF-A0A497QPH8-F1
#
_cell.length_a   1.000
_cell.length_b   1.000
_cell.length_c   1.000
_cell.angle_alpha   90.00
_cell.angle_beta   90.00
_cell.angle_gamma   90.00
#
_symmetry.space_group_name_H-M   'P 1'
#
loop_
_entity.id
_entity.type
_entity.pdbx_description
1 polymer ?
#
loop_
_entity_poly.entity_id
_entity_poly.type
_entity_poly.pdbx_seq_one_letter_code
_entity_poly.pdbx_strand_id
1 'polypeptide(L)'
;MKISRDSRYKYELDESLFSEKGDVIFKGDIHLVRVFTQKINERRDLLNYPELAAKASEIYGISLLTEINEYIYQLYLEEIDYPTINKELYEYLKSEIGKEELIENTKLLIKEFPPLPVFKNEMTPEEFLEQLDSETGIKNQEKYVNEFVSLWLSNINPAFSPYLEFFDDEALEKHAKYLNIVKKIKEFYEQKPFFKYTGKNIIETLRDPIKHFPHSLKDQLIYIQEHWSSFLGQWAYLLLTSLDLIKEEEKMRFLGPGKAQLPDFYGLDQENYSQDTDWMPKVIMVAKNSYVWLDQLSKKYSRSITRLDQIPDEELDQLARWGFTALWLIGIWERSPASKTIKQWCGNLDAVASAYSLFDYIVAQDLGGEKAYNNLKDRAAKRGIRIASDMVPNHTGIDSKWIREHPDWYVSLDYSPFPSYQYSGQNLCGDPNIGIYLEDKYFTHQDAAVTFKYVDFRTGRTRYIYHGNDGTSMPWNDTAQLNYLLPEVREAVIQNILHVARLSPIIRFDAAMTLTRLHFQRLWFPEPGTGGDIPSRAGLGMTKEEFVKRMPEEFWREVVDRVKKEVPDTLLLAEAFWLLEGFFVRTLGMHRVYNSIFMNALRDEDNALYRASIKKTLEFDRRILKRFVNFMNNPDEETAINQFGDGDKYFGICMMLVTMPGLPMFGHGQIEGYREKYGMEFRHAYWDEQINLGLLQHHERTIFPIMKKRYLFADSQNFFLYDFWSGENVNEDVFVYSNKVGEERTLVIYNNRFNKTQGYIKTSVGFNEVGSIIQKNLGEALNLPAENYSIVKDYMSGLEFLLSNKDIHEHGYYSELHGYQSICFMDWRIQPDNEYFHYAQLHQFLAGKGVPSIQDSLQELIYKPIIQPYRDIHNKHLITQLFQLYQTKEEFNFPKAIKSELNVKIHSLLNEICRFLQFSDEIQSQTVSLAQEIVKEVITICKVNYIFQTFSTSNANSTAISQLIEQFPADASEWSVLFAWIILHRIGEVQSHSDSAIYSRSWVEKWRLVNVVEWVIGELDGDLNNASEIIYLLKLLISHQTWFQKFVSNGKNSSYLIINHLFQDPEVQNFLQFNRYQEILWFNADRFKILSRWFILIAIPATISNNSVDQLLKIWQMVQNWQKAAENTKYQVISFIELLK
;
A
#
# COMPACT_ATOMS: atom_id res chain seq x y z
N MET A 1 -20.03 -43.69 31.61
CA MET A 1 -20.60 -42.79 32.65
C MET A 1 -21.95 -43.34 33.13
N LYS A 2 -22.18 -43.45 34.44
CA LYS A 2 -23.48 -43.85 35.00
C LYS A 2 -24.53 -42.75 34.76
N ILE A 3 -25.74 -43.15 34.37
CA ILE A 3 -26.91 -42.26 34.27
C ILE A 3 -28.09 -42.91 34.99
N SER A 4 -28.64 -42.18 35.96
CA SER A 4 -29.80 -42.57 36.77
C SER A 4 -31.04 -42.78 35.90
N ARG A 5 -31.90 -43.71 36.32
CA ARG A 5 -33.19 -44.02 35.69
C ARG A 5 -34.02 -42.75 35.50
N ASP A 6 -34.09 -41.91 36.53
CA ASP A 6 -34.84 -40.66 36.51
C ASP A 6 -34.28 -39.68 35.46
N SER A 7 -32.96 -39.55 35.36
CA SER A 7 -32.33 -38.74 34.32
C SER A 7 -32.61 -39.26 32.90
N ARG A 8 -32.62 -40.59 32.70
CA ARG A 8 -32.98 -41.18 31.38
C ARG A 8 -34.40 -40.81 30.97
N TYR A 9 -35.35 -40.90 31.90
CA TYR A 9 -36.74 -40.51 31.64
C TYR A 9 -36.89 -39.00 31.44
N LYS A 10 -36.29 -38.18 32.32
CA LYS A 10 -36.38 -36.72 32.29
C LYS A 10 -35.88 -36.14 30.97
N TYR A 11 -34.79 -36.68 30.43
CA TYR A 11 -34.12 -36.16 29.24
C TYR A 11 -34.37 -36.95 27.95
N GLU A 12 -35.13 -38.05 28.01
CA GLU A 12 -35.46 -38.90 26.85
C GLU A 12 -34.21 -39.30 26.05
N LEU A 13 -33.20 -39.85 26.75
CA LEU A 13 -31.89 -40.15 26.19
C LEU A 13 -31.93 -41.36 25.24
N ASP A 14 -31.10 -41.34 24.18
CA ASP A 14 -31.00 -42.43 23.22
C ASP A 14 -30.45 -43.70 23.88
N GLU A 15 -31.25 -44.77 23.82
CA GLU A 15 -30.96 -46.07 24.39
C GLU A 15 -29.75 -46.75 23.74
N SER A 16 -29.41 -46.43 22.49
CA SER A 16 -28.26 -47.03 21.79
C SER A 16 -26.90 -46.65 22.39
N LEU A 17 -26.85 -45.59 23.21
CA LEU A 17 -25.64 -45.09 23.85
C LEU A 17 -25.25 -45.90 25.10
N PHE A 18 -26.13 -46.76 25.59
CA PHE A 18 -25.95 -47.50 26.84
C PHE A 18 -25.31 -48.86 26.62
N SER A 19 -24.31 -49.17 27.44
CA SER A 19 -23.66 -50.47 27.50
C SER A 19 -24.55 -51.54 28.14
N GLU A 20 -24.12 -52.80 28.06
CA GLU A 20 -24.76 -53.91 28.80
C GLU A 20 -24.83 -53.66 30.30
N LYS A 21 -23.89 -52.87 30.85
CA LYS A 21 -23.85 -52.47 32.26
C LYS A 21 -24.77 -51.30 32.60
N GLY A 22 -25.36 -50.65 31.59
CA GLY A 22 -26.17 -49.45 31.74
C GLY A 22 -25.34 -48.15 31.81
N ASP A 23 -24.09 -48.15 31.37
CA ASP A 23 -23.27 -46.93 31.28
C ASP A 23 -23.37 -46.30 29.91
N VAL A 24 -23.40 -44.96 29.84
CA VAL A 24 -23.23 -44.24 28.57
C VAL A 24 -21.77 -44.35 28.13
N ILE A 25 -21.56 -44.73 26.86
CA ILE A 25 -20.23 -44.82 26.24
C ILE A 25 -20.27 -44.06 24.91
N PHE A 26 -19.46 -43.01 24.78
CA PHE A 26 -19.37 -42.23 23.54
C PHE A 26 -18.25 -42.69 22.60
N LYS A 27 -17.28 -43.49 23.08
CA LYS A 27 -16.15 -44.02 22.29
C LYS A 27 -15.38 -42.95 21.49
N GLY A 28 -15.33 -41.72 22.01
CA GLY A 28 -14.68 -40.59 21.34
C GLY A 28 -15.52 -39.85 20.30
N ASP A 29 -16.79 -40.21 20.10
CA ASP A 29 -17.68 -39.52 19.15
C ASP A 29 -18.26 -38.23 19.76
N ILE A 30 -17.65 -37.10 19.39
CA ILE A 30 -18.05 -35.77 19.87
C ILE A 30 -19.44 -35.38 19.36
N HIS A 31 -19.88 -35.87 18.18
CA HIS A 31 -21.21 -35.56 17.69
C HIS A 31 -22.28 -36.15 18.61
N LEU A 32 -22.12 -37.42 19.00
CA LEU A 32 -23.02 -38.06 19.95
C LEU A 32 -23.04 -37.34 21.30
N VAL A 33 -21.89 -36.86 21.78
CA VAL A 33 -21.84 -36.03 23.01
C VAL A 33 -22.64 -34.75 22.84
N ARG A 34 -22.48 -34.02 21.72
CA ARG A 34 -23.22 -32.77 21.49
C ARG A 34 -24.72 -32.99 21.41
N VAL A 35 -25.16 -34.08 20.78
CA VAL A 35 -26.59 -34.46 20.70
C VAL A 35 -27.11 -34.78 22.11
N PHE A 36 -26.34 -35.54 22.90
CA PHE A 36 -26.67 -35.85 24.28
C PHE A 36 -26.79 -34.59 25.15
N THR A 37 -25.83 -33.66 25.05
CA THR A 37 -25.84 -32.38 25.76
C THR A 37 -27.02 -31.50 25.33
N GLN A 38 -27.38 -31.48 24.05
CA GLN A 38 -28.55 -30.72 23.58
C GLN A 38 -29.83 -31.24 24.23
N LYS A 39 -30.04 -32.57 24.28
CA LYS A 39 -31.24 -33.15 24.92
C LYS A 39 -31.40 -32.74 26.37
N ILE A 40 -30.29 -32.61 27.09
CA ILE A 40 -30.28 -32.09 28.47
C ILE A 40 -30.73 -30.63 28.48
N ASN A 41 -30.10 -29.79 27.66
CA ASN A 41 -30.36 -28.36 27.61
C ASN A 41 -31.76 -28.00 27.12
N GLU A 42 -32.38 -28.80 26.26
CA GLU A 42 -33.77 -28.63 25.80
C GLU A 42 -34.80 -28.77 26.93
N ARG A 43 -34.46 -29.50 28.01
CA ARG A 43 -35.35 -29.73 29.16
C ARG A 43 -35.00 -28.86 30.37
N ARG A 44 -33.85 -28.16 30.36
CA ARG A 44 -33.45 -27.23 31.43
C ARG A 44 -34.05 -25.83 31.18
N ASP A 45 -34.36 -25.11 32.26
CA ASP A 45 -34.82 -23.72 32.17
C ASP A 45 -33.62 -22.75 32.02
N LEU A 46 -33.06 -22.74 30.82
CA LEU A 46 -31.90 -21.88 30.49
C LEU A 46 -32.28 -20.42 30.26
N LEU A 47 -33.58 -20.11 30.18
CA LEU A 47 -34.05 -18.74 29.98
C LEU A 47 -33.95 -17.94 31.28
N ASN A 48 -34.29 -18.56 32.42
CA ASN A 48 -34.15 -17.94 33.73
C ASN A 48 -32.79 -18.23 34.39
N TYR A 49 -32.16 -19.37 34.05
CA TYR A 49 -30.90 -19.83 34.67
C TYR A 49 -29.88 -20.31 33.61
N PRO A 50 -29.31 -19.38 32.80
CA PRO A 50 -28.36 -19.73 31.74
C PRO A 50 -27.08 -20.42 32.25
N GLU A 51 -26.70 -20.19 33.51
CA GLU A 51 -25.58 -20.85 34.17
C GLU A 51 -25.78 -22.37 34.35
N LEU A 52 -27.02 -22.86 34.24
CA LEU A 52 -27.33 -24.29 34.27
C LEU A 52 -27.13 -24.96 32.90
N ALA A 53 -26.64 -24.27 31.89
CA ALA A 53 -26.37 -24.87 30.59
C ALA A 53 -25.29 -25.95 30.71
N ALA A 54 -25.64 -27.19 30.34
CA ALA A 54 -24.67 -28.27 30.20
C ALA A 54 -23.74 -27.98 29.02
N LYS A 55 -22.44 -28.21 29.21
CA LYS A 55 -21.42 -28.04 28.18
C LYS A 55 -21.02 -29.38 27.60
N ALA A 56 -20.78 -29.43 26.28
CA ALA A 56 -20.42 -30.69 25.63
C ALA A 56 -19.00 -31.13 26.05
N SER A 57 -18.10 -30.17 26.26
CA SER A 57 -16.75 -30.46 26.75
C SER A 57 -16.72 -31.09 28.15
N GLU A 58 -17.59 -30.63 29.06
CA GLU A 58 -17.67 -31.15 30.42
C GLU A 58 -18.27 -32.56 30.45
N ILE A 59 -19.37 -32.80 29.71
CA ILE A 59 -19.96 -34.15 29.57
C ILE A 59 -18.96 -35.13 28.94
N TYR A 60 -18.25 -34.69 27.89
CA TYR A 60 -17.23 -35.52 27.27
C TYR A 60 -16.09 -35.85 28.24
N GLY A 61 -15.61 -34.86 28.99
CA GLY A 61 -14.56 -35.03 30.00
C GLY A 61 -14.96 -35.99 31.12
N ILE A 62 -16.20 -35.91 31.62
CA ILE A 62 -16.74 -36.83 32.64
C ILE A 62 -16.82 -38.27 32.09
N SER A 63 -17.36 -38.44 30.88
CA SER A 63 -17.43 -39.77 30.25
C SER A 63 -16.04 -40.36 30.05
N LEU A 64 -15.12 -39.56 29.51
CA LEU A 64 -13.76 -39.99 29.23
C LEU A 64 -13.00 -40.37 30.50
N LEU A 65 -13.13 -39.61 31.58
CA LEU A 65 -12.52 -39.95 32.87
C LEU A 65 -13.07 -41.28 33.41
N THR A 66 -14.38 -41.52 33.27
CA THR A 66 -15.00 -42.79 33.66
C THR A 66 -14.48 -43.96 32.82
N GLU A 67 -14.38 -43.78 31.50
CA GLU A 67 -13.90 -44.80 30.56
C GLU A 67 -12.41 -45.11 30.77
N ILE A 68 -11.58 -44.09 31.04
CA ILE A 68 -10.17 -44.25 31.40
C ILE A 68 -10.02 -45.00 32.73
N ASN A 69 -10.85 -44.69 33.73
CA ASN A 69 -10.82 -45.40 35.00
C ASN A 69 -11.12 -46.89 34.83
N GLU A 70 -12.12 -47.25 34.03
CA GLU A 70 -12.41 -48.66 33.71
C GLU A 70 -11.26 -49.29 32.93
N TYR A 71 -10.67 -48.59 31.95
CA TYR A 71 -9.50 -49.10 31.21
C TYR A 71 -8.29 -49.36 32.11
N ILE A 72 -7.97 -48.44 33.03
CA ILE A 72 -6.89 -48.61 34.02
C ILE A 72 -7.20 -49.78 34.94
N TYR A 73 -8.45 -49.95 35.34
CA TYR A 73 -8.87 -51.11 36.12
C TYR A 73 -8.65 -52.41 35.34
N GLN A 74 -9.02 -52.48 34.05
CA GLN A 74 -8.76 -53.65 33.20
C GLN A 74 -7.27 -53.94 33.03
N LEU A 75 -6.43 -52.92 32.79
CA LEU A 75 -4.96 -53.08 32.74
C LEU A 75 -4.41 -53.66 34.05
N TYR A 76 -4.96 -53.22 35.18
CA TYR A 76 -4.61 -53.78 36.48
C TYR A 76 -4.99 -55.27 36.57
N LEU A 77 -6.17 -55.66 36.09
CA LEU A 77 -6.61 -57.07 36.06
C LEU A 77 -5.72 -57.96 35.19
N GLU A 78 -5.34 -57.46 34.01
CA GLU A 78 -4.41 -58.14 33.10
C GLU A 78 -3.02 -58.31 33.72
N GLU A 79 -2.53 -57.31 34.45
CA GLU A 79 -1.21 -57.34 35.09
C GLU A 79 -1.10 -58.43 36.15
N ILE A 80 -2.14 -58.57 36.97
CA ILE A 80 -2.14 -59.56 38.06
C ILE A 80 -2.47 -60.98 37.58
N ASP A 81 -2.90 -61.18 36.31
CA ASP A 81 -3.36 -62.48 35.76
C ASP A 81 -4.50 -63.10 36.61
N TYR A 82 -5.37 -62.26 37.18
CA TYR A 82 -6.51 -62.66 38.03
C TYR A 82 -7.84 -62.23 37.40
N PRO A 83 -8.41 -62.99 36.44
CA PRO A 83 -9.77 -62.75 35.95
C PRO A 83 -10.84 -62.97 37.03
N THR A 84 -10.48 -63.56 38.19
CA THR A 84 -11.37 -63.86 39.30
C THR A 84 -11.38 -62.82 40.42
N ILE A 85 -10.67 -61.69 40.31
CA ILE A 85 -10.64 -60.71 41.42
C ILE A 85 -12.03 -60.15 41.74
N ASN A 86 -12.91 -59.99 40.74
CA ASN A 86 -14.30 -59.56 40.95
C ASN A 86 -15.09 -60.60 41.75
N LYS A 87 -14.81 -61.90 41.52
CA LYS A 87 -15.38 -63.01 42.28
C LYS A 87 -14.82 -63.08 43.69
N GLU A 88 -13.53 -62.84 43.88
CA GLU A 88 -12.92 -62.74 45.21
C GLU A 88 -13.46 -61.54 45.99
N LEU A 89 -13.65 -60.40 45.33
CA LEU A 89 -14.26 -59.20 45.89
C LEU A 89 -15.71 -59.50 46.30
N TYR A 90 -16.48 -60.17 45.43
CA TYR A 90 -17.84 -60.60 45.76
C TYR A 90 -17.88 -61.53 46.98
N GLU A 91 -17.02 -62.55 47.05
CA GLU A 91 -16.97 -63.46 48.19
C GLU A 91 -16.49 -62.77 49.49
N TYR A 92 -15.52 -61.84 49.39
CA TYR A 92 -15.07 -61.01 50.51
C TYR A 92 -16.18 -60.08 51.03
N LEU A 93 -16.88 -59.38 50.13
CA LEU A 93 -18.02 -58.54 50.49
C LEU A 93 -19.17 -59.38 51.07
N LYS A 94 -19.42 -60.56 50.51
CA LYS A 94 -20.43 -61.49 51.01
C LYS A 94 -20.12 -61.99 52.42
N SER A 95 -18.85 -62.21 52.78
CA SER A 95 -18.46 -62.58 54.14
C SER A 95 -18.53 -61.42 55.14
N GLU A 96 -18.13 -60.20 54.72
CA GLU A 96 -18.05 -59.04 55.61
C GLU A 96 -19.40 -58.30 55.79
N ILE A 97 -20.21 -58.24 54.73
CA ILE A 97 -21.48 -57.49 54.69
C ILE A 97 -22.69 -58.42 54.94
N GLY A 98 -22.61 -59.67 54.47
CA GLY A 98 -23.70 -60.64 54.44
C GLY A 98 -24.34 -60.77 53.05
N LYS A 99 -24.66 -62.01 52.63
CA LYS A 99 -25.15 -62.31 51.27
C LYS A 99 -26.45 -61.58 50.91
N GLU A 100 -27.44 -61.59 51.81
CA GLU A 100 -28.75 -60.96 51.57
C GLU A 100 -28.62 -59.45 51.41
N GLU A 101 -27.87 -58.81 52.32
CA GLU A 101 -27.59 -57.37 52.30
C GLU A 101 -26.81 -56.95 51.05
N LEU A 102 -25.78 -57.71 50.64
CA LEU A 102 -25.02 -57.42 49.42
C LEU A 102 -25.92 -57.50 48.18
N ILE A 103 -26.75 -58.53 48.07
CA ILE A 103 -27.68 -58.69 46.94
C ILE A 103 -28.72 -57.57 46.92
N GLU A 104 -29.32 -57.21 48.05
CA GLU A 104 -30.27 -56.09 48.18
C GLU A 104 -29.65 -54.76 47.71
N ASN A 105 -28.42 -54.45 48.12
CA ASN A 105 -27.74 -53.23 47.69
C ASN A 105 -27.40 -53.25 46.19
N THR A 106 -27.00 -54.40 45.64
CA THR A 106 -26.75 -54.52 44.18
C THR A 106 -28.05 -54.39 43.37
N LYS A 107 -29.18 -54.91 43.88
CA LYS A 107 -30.50 -54.69 43.26
C LYS A 107 -30.90 -53.23 43.27
N LEU A 108 -30.65 -52.53 44.38
CA LEU A 108 -30.92 -51.10 44.49
C LEU A 108 -30.07 -50.32 43.48
N LEU A 109 -28.78 -50.63 43.37
CA LEU A 109 -27.89 -50.06 42.35
C LEU A 109 -28.44 -50.26 40.93
N ILE A 110 -28.87 -51.49 40.60
CA ILE A 110 -29.47 -51.82 39.29
C ILE A 110 -30.82 -51.12 39.09
N LYS A 111 -31.59 -50.87 40.15
CA LYS A 111 -32.87 -50.17 40.03
C LYS A 111 -32.66 -48.69 39.70
N GLU A 112 -31.70 -48.05 40.38
CA GLU A 112 -31.36 -46.64 40.18
C GLU A 112 -30.55 -46.41 38.90
N PHE A 113 -29.63 -47.32 38.55
CA PHE A 113 -28.78 -47.26 37.35
C PHE A 113 -28.96 -48.50 36.48
N PRO A 114 -30.12 -48.67 35.83
CA PRO A 114 -30.47 -49.93 35.20
C PRO A 114 -29.71 -50.22 33.91
N PRO A 115 -29.27 -51.48 33.71
CA PRO A 115 -28.95 -51.97 32.38
C PRO A 115 -30.20 -51.97 31.49
N LEU A 116 -29.99 -51.93 30.17
CA LEU A 116 -31.06 -51.79 29.18
C LEU A 116 -32.24 -52.77 29.37
N PRO A 117 -32.05 -54.08 29.56
CA PRO A 117 -33.16 -55.02 29.75
C PRO A 117 -34.00 -54.73 31.00
N VAL A 118 -33.36 -54.26 32.08
CA VAL A 118 -34.04 -53.90 33.33
C VAL A 118 -34.73 -52.54 33.22
N PHE A 119 -34.16 -51.60 32.45
CA PHE A 119 -34.79 -50.31 32.17
C PHE A 119 -36.07 -50.48 31.34
N LYS A 120 -36.06 -51.38 30.34
CA LYS A 120 -37.20 -51.70 29.48
C LYS A 120 -38.27 -52.57 30.12
N ASN A 121 -38.05 -53.02 31.36
CA ASN A 121 -38.88 -54.02 32.04
C ASN A 121 -38.98 -55.36 31.28
N GLU A 122 -37.96 -55.70 30.48
CA GLU A 122 -37.84 -57.01 29.83
C GLU A 122 -37.39 -58.09 30.83
N MET A 123 -36.69 -57.67 31.89
CA MET A 123 -36.15 -58.53 32.94
C MET A 123 -36.19 -57.83 34.30
N THR A 124 -36.42 -58.58 35.37
CA THR A 124 -36.33 -58.07 36.74
C THR A 124 -34.87 -57.94 37.21
N PRO A 125 -34.54 -57.05 38.17
CA PRO A 125 -33.20 -56.98 38.75
C PRO A 125 -32.70 -58.32 39.30
N GLU A 126 -33.60 -59.15 39.85
CA GLU A 126 -33.34 -60.50 40.34
C GLU A 126 -32.88 -61.44 39.22
N GLU A 127 -33.65 -61.51 38.13
CA GLU A 127 -33.34 -62.34 36.97
C GLU A 127 -32.04 -61.91 36.31
N PHE A 128 -31.80 -60.59 36.24
CA PHE A 128 -30.58 -60.04 35.68
C PHE A 128 -29.34 -60.43 36.48
N LEU A 129 -29.41 -60.43 37.82
CA LEU A 129 -28.29 -60.81 38.68
C LEU A 129 -27.92 -62.30 38.60
N GLU A 130 -28.92 -63.17 38.35
CA GLU A 130 -28.74 -64.61 38.23
C GLU A 130 -28.30 -65.05 36.81
N GLN A 131 -28.39 -64.16 35.83
CA GLN A 131 -27.93 -64.42 34.47
C GLN A 131 -26.42 -64.70 34.42
N LEU A 132 -26.06 -65.73 33.65
CA LEU A 132 -24.68 -66.10 33.38
C LEU A 132 -24.19 -65.35 32.14
N ASP A 133 -23.00 -64.77 32.26
CA ASP A 133 -22.28 -64.24 31.11
C ASP A 133 -21.87 -65.38 30.17
N SER A 134 -22.16 -65.20 28.88
CA SER A 134 -21.94 -66.22 27.84
C SER A 134 -20.47 -66.50 27.55
N GLU A 135 -19.55 -65.58 27.85
CA GLU A 135 -18.12 -65.70 27.56
C GLU A 135 -17.32 -66.17 28.78
N THR A 136 -17.64 -65.67 29.97
CA THR A 136 -16.86 -65.94 31.19
C THR A 136 -17.52 -66.95 32.12
N GLY A 137 -18.80 -67.29 31.93
CA GLY A 137 -19.56 -68.20 32.80
C GLY A 137 -19.74 -67.71 34.24
N ILE A 138 -19.57 -66.39 34.46
CA ILE A 138 -19.69 -65.72 35.76
C ILE A 138 -21.08 -65.09 35.85
N LYS A 139 -21.74 -65.19 37.01
CA LYS A 139 -23.04 -64.55 37.22
C LYS A 139 -22.91 -63.03 37.30
N ASN A 140 -23.90 -62.30 36.82
CA ASN A 140 -23.91 -60.84 36.88
C ASN A 140 -23.75 -60.28 38.30
N GLN A 141 -24.27 -60.98 39.33
CA GLN A 141 -24.04 -60.60 40.73
C GLN A 141 -22.55 -60.53 41.15
N GLU A 142 -21.69 -61.34 40.54
CA GLU A 142 -20.23 -61.34 40.80
C GLU A 142 -19.51 -60.27 39.97
N LYS A 143 -20.07 -59.87 38.81
CA LYS A 143 -19.49 -58.83 37.95
C LYS A 143 -19.85 -57.42 38.41
N TYR A 144 -21.09 -57.23 38.89
CA TYR A 144 -21.63 -55.91 39.21
C TYR A 144 -21.09 -55.27 40.49
N VAL A 145 -20.33 -56.01 41.32
CA VAL A 145 -19.72 -55.43 42.53
C VAL A 145 -18.71 -54.31 42.22
N ASN A 146 -18.10 -54.32 41.03
CA ASN A 146 -17.19 -53.25 40.61
C ASN A 146 -17.94 -51.93 40.29
N GLU A 147 -19.24 -52.01 39.97
CA GLU A 147 -20.03 -50.82 39.62
C GLU A 147 -20.23 -49.89 40.83
N PHE A 148 -20.13 -50.41 42.06
CA PHE A 148 -20.06 -49.59 43.27
C PHE A 148 -18.82 -48.70 43.29
N VAL A 149 -17.68 -49.14 42.73
CA VAL A 149 -16.45 -48.32 42.64
C VAL A 149 -16.66 -47.16 41.68
N SER A 150 -17.20 -47.43 40.49
CA SER A 150 -17.47 -46.41 39.46
C SER A 150 -18.44 -45.33 39.96
N LEU A 151 -19.55 -45.75 40.59
CA LEU A 151 -20.52 -44.84 41.20
C LEU A 151 -19.89 -44.01 42.33
N TRP A 152 -19.15 -44.66 43.23
CA TRP A 152 -18.49 -43.99 44.34
C TRP A 152 -17.44 -42.98 43.87
N LEU A 153 -16.59 -43.32 42.90
CA LEU A 153 -15.59 -42.42 42.34
C LEU A 153 -16.21 -41.18 41.70
N SER A 154 -17.38 -41.32 41.09
CA SER A 154 -18.13 -40.21 40.48
C SER A 154 -18.69 -39.25 41.55
N ASN A 155 -19.27 -39.78 42.63
CA ASN A 155 -19.84 -38.96 43.72
C ASN A 155 -18.80 -38.24 44.57
N ILE A 156 -17.60 -38.83 44.77
CA ILE A 156 -16.54 -38.16 45.53
C ILE A 156 -15.78 -37.10 44.74
N ASN A 157 -16.04 -36.93 43.44
CA ASN A 157 -15.33 -35.97 42.60
C ASN A 157 -16.06 -34.62 42.60
N PRO A 158 -15.56 -33.58 43.28
CA PRO A 158 -16.29 -32.31 43.37
C PRO A 158 -16.45 -31.61 42.02
N ALA A 159 -15.57 -31.86 41.05
CA ALA A 159 -15.67 -31.34 39.69
C ALA A 159 -16.92 -31.83 38.93
N PHE A 160 -17.52 -32.94 39.39
CA PHE A 160 -18.71 -33.52 38.79
C PHE A 160 -20.03 -32.93 39.36
N SER A 161 -19.94 -32.07 40.39
CA SER A 161 -21.11 -31.53 41.09
C SER A 161 -22.20 -30.88 40.22
N PRO A 162 -21.93 -30.18 39.09
CA PRO A 162 -22.98 -29.63 38.22
C PRO A 162 -23.85 -30.71 37.53
N TYR A 163 -23.39 -31.96 37.54
CA TYR A 163 -23.98 -33.09 36.83
C TYR A 163 -24.38 -34.24 37.78
N LEU A 164 -24.44 -33.97 39.09
CA LEU A 164 -24.74 -34.97 40.12
C LEU A 164 -26.04 -35.73 39.85
N GLU A 165 -27.05 -35.09 39.24
CA GLU A 165 -28.33 -35.72 38.88
C GLU A 165 -28.19 -37.01 38.02
N PHE A 166 -27.06 -37.19 37.34
CA PHE A 166 -26.78 -38.39 36.55
C PHE A 166 -26.29 -39.57 37.38
N PHE A 167 -25.62 -39.36 38.50
CA PHE A 167 -24.97 -40.44 39.25
C PHE A 167 -25.12 -40.28 40.77
N ASP A 168 -26.10 -39.52 41.23
CA ASP A 168 -26.39 -39.32 42.66
C ASP A 168 -26.63 -40.65 43.38
N ASP A 169 -25.87 -40.91 44.45
CA ASP A 169 -25.97 -42.11 45.26
C ASP A 169 -26.75 -41.91 46.58
N GLU A 170 -27.43 -40.77 46.78
CA GLU A 170 -28.20 -40.46 48.01
C GLU A 170 -29.23 -41.56 48.35
N ALA A 171 -29.86 -42.16 47.33
CA ALA A 171 -30.81 -43.27 47.50
C ALA A 171 -30.14 -44.53 48.09
N LEU A 172 -28.88 -44.79 47.75
CA LEU A 172 -28.08 -45.90 48.27
C LEU A 172 -27.49 -45.56 49.65
N GLU A 173 -27.06 -44.31 49.89
CA GLU A 173 -26.55 -43.87 51.21
C GLU A 173 -27.59 -44.00 52.34
N LYS A 174 -28.88 -43.82 52.02
CA LYS A 174 -30.00 -44.04 52.95
C LYS A 174 -30.09 -45.49 53.45
N HIS A 175 -29.47 -46.44 52.74
CA HIS A 175 -29.27 -47.81 53.22
C HIS A 175 -27.94 -47.95 53.97
N ALA A 176 -28.01 -48.34 55.24
CA ALA A 176 -26.88 -48.38 56.19
C ALA A 176 -25.67 -49.26 55.77
N LYS A 177 -25.78 -50.03 54.69
CA LYS A 177 -24.75 -50.99 54.23
C LYS A 177 -23.99 -50.53 52.99
N TYR A 178 -24.46 -49.55 52.21
CA TYR A 178 -23.74 -49.03 51.03
C TYR A 178 -22.39 -48.41 51.40
N LEU A 179 -22.36 -47.49 52.37
CA LEU A 179 -21.12 -46.87 52.85
C LEU A 179 -20.14 -47.92 53.43
N ASN A 180 -20.68 -48.98 54.03
CA ASN A 180 -19.87 -50.08 54.53
C ASN A 180 -19.29 -50.93 53.37
N ILE A 181 -20.06 -51.18 52.30
CA ILE A 181 -19.57 -51.84 51.08
C ILE A 181 -18.40 -51.05 50.48
N VAL A 182 -18.54 -49.74 50.30
CA VAL A 182 -17.46 -48.88 49.78
C VAL A 182 -16.22 -48.91 50.69
N LYS A 183 -16.40 -48.87 52.00
CA LYS A 183 -15.30 -49.00 52.97
C LYS A 183 -14.58 -50.34 52.82
N LYS A 184 -15.33 -51.44 52.73
CA LYS A 184 -14.77 -52.80 52.57
C LYS A 184 -14.08 -53.00 51.23
N ILE A 185 -14.58 -52.39 50.16
CA ILE A 185 -13.90 -52.40 48.86
C ILE A 185 -12.49 -51.76 48.98
N LYS A 186 -12.35 -50.64 49.70
CA LYS A 186 -11.03 -50.03 49.95
C LYS A 186 -10.10 -50.96 50.72
N GLU A 187 -10.57 -51.52 51.84
CA GLU A 187 -9.80 -52.47 52.67
C GLU A 187 -9.36 -53.71 51.86
N PHE A 188 -10.18 -54.19 50.93
CA PHE A 188 -9.84 -55.28 50.03
C PHE A 188 -8.67 -54.94 49.11
N TYR A 189 -8.73 -53.80 48.40
CA TYR A 189 -7.68 -53.41 47.46
C TYR A 189 -6.39 -52.91 48.12
N GLU A 190 -6.43 -52.51 49.39
CA GLU A 190 -5.21 -52.21 50.19
C GLU A 190 -4.32 -53.45 50.37
N GLN A 191 -4.90 -54.66 50.34
CA GLN A 191 -4.20 -55.93 50.51
C GLN A 191 -3.76 -56.58 49.19
N LYS A 192 -4.05 -55.94 48.04
CA LYS A 192 -3.74 -56.45 46.70
C LYS A 192 -2.45 -55.85 46.14
N PRO A 193 -1.83 -56.46 45.11
CA PRO A 193 -0.62 -55.92 44.49
C PRO A 193 -0.81 -54.48 44.03
N PHE A 194 0.25 -53.67 44.13
CA PHE A 194 0.26 -52.32 43.57
C PHE A 194 0.23 -52.38 42.04
N PHE A 195 -0.39 -51.37 41.44
CA PHE A 195 -0.39 -51.20 39.99
C PHE A 195 1.00 -50.78 39.53
N LYS A 196 1.64 -51.56 38.66
CA LYS A 196 3.04 -51.37 38.28
C LYS A 196 3.36 -50.00 37.71
N TYR A 197 2.42 -49.38 36.99
CA TYR A 197 2.67 -48.11 36.33
C TYR A 197 2.71 -46.92 37.29
N THR A 198 1.98 -46.97 38.42
CA THR A 198 1.91 -45.87 39.39
C THR A 198 2.58 -46.20 40.73
N GLY A 199 2.85 -47.48 41.01
CA GLY A 199 3.41 -47.95 42.28
C GLY A 199 2.46 -47.79 43.47
N LYS A 200 1.17 -47.58 43.23
CA LYS A 200 0.12 -47.38 44.24
C LYS A 200 -0.95 -48.46 44.15
N ASN A 201 -1.81 -48.58 45.17
CA ASN A 201 -2.99 -49.42 45.03
C ASN A 201 -3.95 -48.84 43.97
N ILE A 202 -4.79 -49.69 43.38
CA ILE A 202 -5.64 -49.30 42.24
C ILE A 202 -6.64 -48.19 42.62
N ILE A 203 -7.21 -48.22 43.82
CA ILE A 203 -8.16 -47.20 44.30
C ILE A 203 -7.45 -45.85 44.52
N GLU A 204 -6.22 -45.84 45.02
CA GLU A 204 -5.41 -44.63 45.13
C GLU A 204 -5.04 -44.06 43.77
N THR A 205 -4.67 -44.92 42.81
CA THR A 205 -4.37 -44.53 41.43
C THR A 205 -5.56 -43.81 40.81
N LEU A 206 -6.76 -44.42 40.83
CA LEU A 206 -7.97 -43.83 40.25
C LEU A 206 -8.40 -42.51 40.93
N ARG A 207 -7.97 -42.27 42.18
CA ARG A 207 -8.28 -41.05 42.95
C ARG A 207 -7.23 -39.95 42.83
N ASP A 208 -6.05 -40.23 42.31
CA ASP A 208 -4.96 -39.25 42.23
C ASP A 208 -5.38 -37.95 41.53
N PRO A 209 -6.06 -37.96 40.36
CA PRO A 209 -6.49 -36.73 39.70
C PRO A 209 -7.42 -35.90 40.60
N ILE A 210 -8.39 -36.55 41.24
CA ILE A 210 -9.37 -35.92 42.15
C ILE A 210 -8.66 -35.29 43.36
N LYS A 211 -7.63 -35.93 43.91
CA LYS A 211 -6.88 -35.43 45.06
C LYS A 211 -6.07 -34.18 44.73
N HIS A 212 -5.44 -34.13 43.56
CA HIS A 212 -4.60 -32.99 43.16
C HIS A 212 -5.44 -31.80 42.69
N PHE A 213 -6.53 -32.07 41.95
CA PHE A 213 -7.37 -31.04 41.33
C PHE A 213 -8.87 -31.29 41.58
N PRO A 214 -9.35 -31.16 42.83
CA PRO A 214 -10.70 -31.58 43.21
C PRO A 214 -11.83 -30.83 42.50
N HIS A 215 -11.63 -29.56 42.14
CA HIS A 215 -12.69 -28.69 41.61
C HIS A 215 -12.54 -28.37 40.11
N SER A 216 -11.59 -29.00 39.42
CA SER A 216 -11.30 -28.68 38.01
C SER A 216 -11.20 -29.95 37.18
N LEU A 217 -12.23 -30.19 36.35
CA LEU A 217 -12.25 -31.31 35.41
C LEU A 217 -11.09 -31.20 34.40
N LYS A 218 -10.84 -29.99 33.90
CA LYS A 218 -9.75 -29.69 32.96
C LYS A 218 -8.39 -30.09 33.55
N ASP A 219 -8.09 -29.67 34.77
CA ASP A 219 -6.80 -29.96 35.40
C ASP A 219 -6.66 -31.44 35.78
N GLN A 220 -7.77 -32.13 36.06
CA GLN A 220 -7.77 -33.60 36.21
C GLN A 220 -7.38 -34.30 34.90
N LEU A 221 -7.92 -33.88 33.75
CA LEU A 221 -7.55 -34.45 32.44
C LEU A 221 -6.10 -34.11 32.06
N ILE A 222 -5.61 -32.91 32.38
CA ILE A 222 -4.20 -32.53 32.20
C ILE A 222 -3.30 -33.42 33.05
N TYR A 223 -3.63 -33.63 34.33
CA TYR A 223 -2.87 -34.52 35.22
C TYR A 223 -2.76 -35.93 34.65
N ILE A 224 -3.87 -36.48 34.15
CA ILE A 224 -3.88 -37.81 33.51
C ILE A 224 -2.98 -37.81 32.26
N GLN A 225 -3.06 -36.77 31.43
CA GLN A 225 -2.21 -36.64 30.25
C GLN A 225 -0.73 -36.57 30.62
N GLU A 226 -0.34 -35.79 31.61
CA GLU A 226 1.08 -35.61 31.98
C GLU A 226 1.67 -36.86 32.65
N HIS A 227 0.89 -37.53 33.51
CA HIS A 227 1.38 -38.62 34.35
C HIS A 227 1.10 -40.03 33.81
N TRP A 228 0.04 -40.23 33.02
CA TRP A 228 -0.45 -41.56 32.62
C TRP A 228 -0.32 -41.85 31.12
N SER A 229 0.02 -40.88 30.28
CA SER A 229 0.08 -41.06 28.80
C SER A 229 0.91 -42.25 28.32
N SER A 230 1.95 -42.64 29.05
CA SER A 230 2.86 -43.74 28.66
C SER A 230 2.19 -45.12 28.57
N PHE A 231 1.06 -45.34 29.25
CA PHE A 231 0.33 -46.61 29.26
C PHE A 231 -1.13 -46.49 28.81
N LEU A 232 -1.60 -45.29 28.46
CA LEU A 232 -2.97 -45.04 28.03
C LEU A 232 -3.26 -45.41 26.56
N GLY A 233 -2.24 -45.58 25.73
CA GLY A 233 -2.43 -45.93 24.31
C GLY A 233 -3.36 -44.96 23.59
N GLN A 234 -4.44 -45.47 22.97
CA GLN A 234 -5.43 -44.65 22.25
C GLN A 234 -6.13 -43.59 23.11
N TRP A 235 -6.23 -43.80 24.44
CA TRP A 235 -6.91 -42.87 25.34
C TRP A 235 -6.13 -41.56 25.50
N ALA A 236 -4.81 -41.57 25.33
CA ALA A 236 -3.99 -40.36 25.34
C ALA A 236 -4.40 -39.39 24.21
N TYR A 237 -4.74 -39.92 23.03
CA TYR A 237 -5.22 -39.12 21.90
C TYR A 237 -6.61 -38.52 22.17
N LEU A 238 -7.54 -39.31 22.74
CA LEU A 238 -8.87 -38.84 23.09
C LEU A 238 -8.84 -37.77 24.20
N LEU A 239 -7.87 -37.85 25.14
CA LEU A 239 -7.63 -36.81 26.16
C LEU A 239 -7.24 -35.48 25.53
N LEU A 240 -6.30 -35.49 24.57
CA LEU A 240 -5.91 -34.29 23.85
C LEU A 240 -7.11 -33.66 23.13
N THR A 241 -7.94 -34.49 22.50
CA THR A 241 -9.18 -34.06 21.84
C THR A 241 -10.18 -33.44 22.82
N SER A 242 -10.31 -34.02 24.02
CA SER A 242 -11.18 -33.49 25.08
C SER A 242 -10.71 -32.13 25.60
N LEU A 243 -9.41 -32.00 25.85
CA LEU A 243 -8.79 -30.73 26.25
C LEU A 243 -8.97 -29.64 25.19
N ASP A 244 -8.90 -30.00 23.91
CA ASP A 244 -9.12 -29.07 22.82
C ASP A 244 -10.58 -28.63 22.69
N LEU A 245 -11.54 -29.53 22.94
CA LEU A 245 -12.96 -29.18 23.01
C LEU A 245 -13.25 -28.22 24.17
N ILE A 246 -12.62 -28.42 25.34
CA ILE A 246 -12.69 -27.48 26.48
C ILE A 246 -12.16 -26.11 26.06
N LYS A 247 -10.97 -26.06 25.44
CA LYS A 247 -10.38 -24.79 24.95
C LYS A 247 -11.29 -24.10 23.92
N GLU A 248 -11.93 -24.87 23.02
CA GLU A 248 -12.85 -24.35 22.00
C GLU A 248 -14.09 -23.66 22.61
N GLU A 249 -14.68 -24.25 23.68
CA GLU A 249 -15.84 -23.68 24.38
C GLU A 249 -15.46 -22.54 25.34
N GLU A 250 -14.25 -22.53 25.91
CA GLU A 250 -13.75 -21.44 26.78
C GLU A 250 -13.31 -20.18 26.00
N LYS A 251 -13.03 -20.30 24.70
CA LYS A 251 -12.54 -19.20 23.86
C LYS A 251 -13.60 -18.09 23.75
N MET A 252 -13.30 -16.87 24.21
CA MET A 252 -14.17 -15.70 24.00
C MET A 252 -14.17 -15.31 22.50
N ARG A 253 -15.32 -15.45 21.83
CA ARG A 253 -15.41 -15.35 20.35
C ARG A 253 -15.72 -13.95 19.80
N PHE A 254 -16.11 -12.98 20.66
CA PHE A 254 -16.51 -11.64 20.22
C PHE A 254 -15.42 -10.56 20.32
N LEU A 255 -14.21 -10.93 20.75
CA LEU A 255 -13.04 -10.06 20.66
C LEU A 255 -12.27 -10.43 19.39
N GLY A 256 -11.78 -9.42 18.67
CA GLY A 256 -11.13 -9.53 17.36
C GLY A 256 -9.97 -10.54 17.28
N PRO A 257 -9.29 -10.65 16.12
CA PRO A 257 -8.30 -11.70 15.88
C PRO A 257 -7.31 -11.80 17.04
N GLY A 258 -7.25 -12.98 17.68
CA GLY A 258 -6.30 -13.25 18.74
C GLY A 258 -4.86 -13.03 18.25
N LYS A 259 -3.91 -12.84 19.17
CA LYS A 259 -2.49 -12.67 18.81
C LYS A 259 -2.05 -13.83 17.90
N ALA A 260 -1.64 -13.49 16.67
CA ALA A 260 -1.00 -14.44 15.77
C ALA A 260 0.21 -15.04 16.50
N GLN A 261 0.16 -16.35 16.76
CA GLN A 261 1.29 -17.05 17.34
C GLN A 261 2.38 -17.16 16.26
N LEU A 262 3.61 -16.79 16.63
CA LEU A 262 4.79 -16.97 15.79
C LEU A 262 4.91 -18.45 15.42
N PRO A 263 4.89 -18.81 14.13
CA PRO A 263 5.19 -20.18 13.74
C PRO A 263 6.64 -20.49 14.07
N ASP A 264 6.87 -21.65 14.69
CA ASP A 264 8.21 -22.18 14.88
C ASP A 264 8.64 -22.83 13.56
N PHE A 265 9.37 -22.08 12.72
CA PHE A 265 9.81 -22.52 11.40
C PHE A 265 11.01 -23.48 11.49
N TYR A 266 10.87 -24.59 12.23
CA TYR A 266 11.85 -25.65 12.23
C TYR A 266 11.75 -26.47 10.93
N GLY A 267 12.75 -26.33 10.04
CA GLY A 267 13.04 -27.31 8.98
C GLY A 267 12.76 -26.92 7.52
N LEU A 268 12.68 -25.63 7.17
CA LEU A 268 12.40 -25.17 5.79
C LEU A 268 13.58 -24.36 5.19
N ASP A 269 14.78 -24.92 5.27
CA ASP A 269 16.04 -24.25 4.92
C ASP A 269 16.32 -24.11 3.41
N GLN A 270 15.50 -24.71 2.54
CA GLN A 270 15.79 -24.72 1.10
C GLN A 270 15.42 -23.40 0.42
N GLU A 271 16.39 -22.83 -0.30
CA GLU A 271 16.22 -21.66 -1.14
C GLU A 271 15.77 -22.08 -2.55
N ASN A 272 14.55 -21.66 -2.95
CA ASN A 272 13.89 -22.00 -4.22
C ASN A 272 13.20 -20.77 -4.86
N TYR A 273 13.91 -19.64 -4.95
CA TYR A 273 13.39 -18.43 -5.60
C TYR A 273 13.01 -18.66 -7.06
N SER A 274 11.89 -18.07 -7.47
CA SER A 274 11.57 -17.93 -8.90
C SER A 274 12.41 -16.85 -9.56
N GLN A 275 12.74 -17.05 -10.84
CA GLN A 275 13.47 -16.06 -11.62
C GLN A 275 12.52 -14.98 -12.12
N ASP A 276 12.91 -13.71 -11.97
CA ASP A 276 12.16 -12.59 -12.53
C ASP A 276 12.53 -12.41 -14.01
N THR A 277 11.54 -12.09 -14.84
CA THR A 277 11.79 -11.54 -16.18
C THR A 277 12.00 -10.02 -16.10
N ASP A 278 12.61 -9.41 -17.13
CA ASP A 278 13.06 -8.01 -17.12
C ASP A 278 12.00 -6.95 -16.76
N TRP A 279 10.71 -7.27 -16.97
CA TRP A 279 9.61 -6.36 -16.68
C TRP A 279 9.10 -6.47 -15.24
N MET A 280 9.23 -7.64 -14.60
CA MET A 280 8.63 -7.93 -13.29
C MET A 280 9.14 -7.01 -12.16
N PRO A 281 10.44 -6.67 -12.05
CA PRO A 281 10.93 -5.72 -11.05
C PRO A 281 10.43 -4.30 -11.27
N LYS A 282 10.08 -3.95 -12.52
CA LYS A 282 9.74 -2.59 -12.94
C LYS A 282 8.24 -2.31 -12.85
N VAL A 283 7.46 -3.25 -12.32
CA VAL A 283 6.00 -3.09 -12.22
C VAL A 283 5.64 -1.97 -11.26
N ILE A 284 4.80 -1.06 -11.72
CA ILE A 284 4.02 -0.14 -10.87
C ILE A 284 2.56 -0.39 -11.13
N MET A 285 1.82 -0.78 -10.08
CA MET A 285 0.46 -1.26 -10.18
C MET A 285 -0.53 -0.25 -9.61
N VAL A 286 -1.65 -0.06 -10.29
CA VAL A 286 -2.84 0.62 -9.74
C VAL A 286 -3.99 -0.37 -9.64
N ALA A 287 -4.62 -0.40 -8.47
CA ALA A 287 -5.82 -1.19 -8.20
C ALA A 287 -7.08 -0.37 -8.52
N LYS A 288 -8.02 -0.97 -9.25
CA LYS A 288 -9.32 -0.36 -9.54
C LYS A 288 -10.44 -1.38 -9.30
N ASN A 289 -11.33 -1.07 -8.35
CA ASN A 289 -12.66 -1.72 -8.27
C ASN A 289 -13.41 -1.49 -9.59
N SER A 290 -13.66 -2.57 -10.34
CA SER A 290 -14.10 -2.49 -11.73
C SER A 290 -15.43 -1.76 -11.89
N TYR A 291 -16.45 -2.12 -11.10
CA TYR A 291 -17.78 -1.52 -11.22
C TYR A 291 -17.79 -0.05 -10.82
N VAL A 292 -17.18 0.26 -9.67
CA VAL A 292 -17.06 1.63 -9.17
C VAL A 292 -16.28 2.51 -10.17
N TRP A 293 -15.20 1.99 -10.74
CA TRP A 293 -14.40 2.74 -11.71
C TRP A 293 -15.18 3.02 -13.00
N LEU A 294 -15.94 2.05 -13.52
CA LEU A 294 -16.78 2.25 -14.71
C LEU A 294 -17.88 3.32 -14.48
N ASP A 295 -18.47 3.36 -13.28
CA ASP A 295 -19.41 4.42 -12.88
C ASP A 295 -18.72 5.80 -12.84
N GLN A 296 -17.56 5.90 -12.18
CA GLN A 296 -16.79 7.15 -12.12
C GLN A 296 -16.34 7.62 -13.51
N LEU A 297 -15.93 6.71 -14.39
CA LEU A 297 -15.59 7.03 -15.77
C LEU A 297 -16.84 7.51 -16.54
N SER A 298 -18.01 6.91 -16.28
CA SER A 298 -19.25 7.35 -16.91
C SER A 298 -19.57 8.81 -16.59
N LYS A 299 -19.37 9.21 -15.33
CA LYS A 299 -19.50 10.60 -14.87
C LYS A 299 -18.43 11.50 -15.49
N LYS A 300 -17.14 11.10 -15.40
CA LYS A 300 -15.99 11.86 -15.95
C LYS A 300 -16.13 12.18 -17.44
N TYR A 301 -16.57 11.20 -18.24
CA TYR A 301 -16.68 11.34 -19.71
C TYR A 301 -18.10 11.66 -20.19
N SER A 302 -19.05 11.87 -19.28
CA SER A 302 -20.45 12.20 -19.60
C SER A 302 -21.10 11.22 -20.60
N ARG A 303 -20.79 9.92 -20.49
CA ARG A 303 -21.34 8.86 -21.34
C ARG A 303 -21.48 7.56 -20.55
N SER A 304 -22.44 6.70 -20.87
CA SER A 304 -22.58 5.42 -20.19
C SER A 304 -21.43 4.47 -20.53
N ILE A 305 -20.68 4.05 -19.51
CA ILE A 305 -19.57 3.10 -19.57
C ILE A 305 -19.89 1.99 -18.56
N THR A 306 -20.33 0.83 -19.05
CA THR A 306 -20.72 -0.31 -18.20
C THR A 306 -19.92 -1.57 -18.50
N ARG A 307 -19.11 -1.57 -19.57
CA ARG A 307 -18.30 -2.72 -20.02
C ARG A 307 -16.83 -2.36 -20.12
N LEU A 308 -15.95 -3.36 -19.99
CA LEU A 308 -14.50 -3.17 -20.03
C LEU A 308 -13.98 -2.64 -21.37
N ASP A 309 -14.63 -3.00 -22.49
CA ASP A 309 -14.30 -2.50 -23.83
C ASP A 309 -14.68 -1.03 -24.06
N GLN A 310 -15.49 -0.44 -23.19
CA GLN A 310 -15.95 0.95 -23.29
C GLN A 310 -15.05 1.95 -22.54
N ILE A 311 -14.07 1.45 -21.77
CA ILE A 311 -13.06 2.30 -21.11
C ILE A 311 -12.36 3.14 -22.18
N PRO A 312 -12.35 4.48 -22.06
CA PRO A 312 -11.77 5.37 -23.07
C PRO A 312 -10.26 5.16 -23.23
N ASP A 313 -9.76 5.41 -24.43
CA ASP A 313 -8.34 5.31 -24.74
C ASP A 313 -7.54 6.41 -24.02
N GLU A 314 -8.16 7.59 -23.85
CA GLU A 314 -7.63 8.73 -23.10
C GLU A 314 -7.30 8.38 -21.65
N GLU A 315 -8.10 7.49 -21.04
CA GLU A 315 -7.86 7.02 -19.67
C GLU A 315 -6.62 6.13 -19.60
N LEU A 316 -6.43 5.24 -20.58
CA LEU A 316 -5.26 4.38 -20.66
C LEU A 316 -4.00 5.20 -20.99
N ASP A 317 -4.11 6.19 -21.86
CA ASP A 317 -3.04 7.14 -22.18
C ASP A 317 -2.64 7.94 -20.94
N GLN A 318 -3.61 8.35 -20.12
CA GLN A 318 -3.38 9.02 -18.85
C GLN A 318 -2.61 8.13 -17.85
N LEU A 319 -3.04 6.88 -17.65
CA LEU A 319 -2.34 5.93 -16.76
C LEU A 319 -0.89 5.68 -17.20
N ALA A 320 -0.67 5.51 -18.51
CA ALA A 320 0.67 5.34 -19.07
C ALA A 320 1.52 6.61 -18.89
N ARG A 321 0.95 7.81 -19.11
CA ARG A 321 1.62 9.10 -18.90
C ARG A 321 2.04 9.31 -17.44
N TRP A 322 1.25 8.80 -16.49
CA TRP A 322 1.56 8.81 -15.06
C TRP A 322 2.65 7.79 -14.66
N GLY A 323 2.95 6.83 -15.53
CA GLY A 323 4.02 5.83 -15.32
C GLY A 323 3.54 4.49 -14.77
N PHE A 324 2.23 4.23 -14.75
CA PHE A 324 1.71 2.91 -14.40
C PHE A 324 2.01 1.90 -15.51
N THR A 325 2.43 0.70 -15.10
CA THR A 325 2.76 -0.41 -16.02
C THR A 325 1.86 -1.62 -15.78
N ALA A 326 1.03 -1.58 -14.75
CA ALA A 326 0.05 -2.61 -14.45
C ALA A 326 -1.27 -2.02 -13.96
N LEU A 327 -2.38 -2.59 -14.42
CA LEU A 327 -3.74 -2.24 -14.02
C LEU A 327 -4.40 -3.49 -13.44
N TRP A 328 -4.62 -3.48 -12.13
CA TRP A 328 -5.34 -4.53 -11.43
C TRP A 328 -6.84 -4.21 -11.38
N LEU A 329 -7.62 -5.07 -12.03
CA LEU A 329 -9.08 -4.98 -12.04
C LEU A 329 -9.66 -5.93 -10.99
N ILE A 330 -10.26 -5.35 -9.96
CA ILE A 330 -10.87 -6.11 -8.87
C ILE A 330 -12.29 -6.50 -9.27
N GLY A 331 -12.63 -7.78 -9.06
CA GLY A 331 -13.98 -8.30 -9.21
C GLY A 331 -14.50 -8.41 -10.65
N ILE A 332 -13.65 -8.88 -11.56
CA ILE A 332 -13.97 -9.12 -12.99
C ILE A 332 -14.67 -10.45 -13.27
N TRP A 333 -14.56 -11.40 -12.35
CA TRP A 333 -15.08 -12.76 -12.51
C TRP A 333 -16.59 -12.83 -12.24
N GLU A 334 -17.24 -13.87 -12.75
CA GLU A 334 -18.65 -14.14 -12.52
C GLU A 334 -18.92 -14.46 -11.05
N ARG A 335 -19.85 -13.72 -10.45
CA ARG A 335 -20.09 -13.70 -9.00
C ARG A 335 -21.33 -14.53 -8.64
N SER A 336 -21.32 -15.08 -7.42
CA SER A 336 -22.43 -15.84 -6.84
C SER A 336 -23.71 -15.01 -6.73
N PRO A 337 -24.82 -15.39 -7.39
CA PRO A 337 -26.13 -14.78 -7.17
C PRO A 337 -26.59 -14.88 -5.71
N ALA A 338 -26.28 -16.00 -5.03
CA ALA A 338 -26.63 -16.20 -3.64
C ALA A 338 -25.95 -15.17 -2.70
N SER A 339 -24.68 -14.82 -2.95
CA SER A 339 -23.98 -13.75 -2.20
C SER A 339 -24.73 -12.42 -2.26
N LYS A 340 -25.26 -12.04 -3.43
CA LYS A 340 -26.08 -10.84 -3.57
C LYS A 340 -27.34 -10.91 -2.70
N THR A 341 -28.08 -12.02 -2.80
CA THR A 341 -29.32 -12.23 -2.04
C THR A 341 -29.09 -12.13 -0.53
N ILE A 342 -28.01 -12.74 -0.02
CA ILE A 342 -27.64 -12.69 1.39
C ILE A 342 -27.43 -11.23 1.84
N LYS A 343 -26.64 -10.44 1.10
CA LYS A 343 -26.37 -9.04 1.44
C LYS A 343 -27.64 -8.18 1.45
N GLN A 344 -28.57 -8.46 0.53
CA GLN A 344 -29.87 -7.79 0.48
C GLN A 344 -30.75 -8.16 1.68
N TRP A 345 -30.76 -9.42 2.11
CA TRP A 345 -31.46 -9.85 3.33
C TRP A 345 -30.88 -9.22 4.60
N CYS A 346 -29.58 -8.94 4.62
CA CYS A 346 -28.92 -8.20 5.70
C CYS A 346 -29.13 -6.67 5.63
N GLY A 347 -29.97 -6.17 4.72
CA GLY A 347 -30.42 -4.78 4.67
C GLY A 347 -29.76 -3.90 3.61
N ASN A 348 -28.80 -4.40 2.82
CA ASN A 348 -28.15 -3.63 1.75
C ASN A 348 -28.77 -3.95 0.38
N LEU A 349 -29.84 -3.23 0.02
CA LEU A 349 -30.58 -3.48 -1.24
C LEU A 349 -29.76 -3.21 -2.51
N ASP A 350 -28.83 -2.25 -2.45
CA ASP A 350 -27.99 -1.83 -3.57
C ASP A 350 -26.70 -2.66 -3.73
N ALA A 351 -26.38 -3.52 -2.75
CA ALA A 351 -25.23 -4.41 -2.81
C ALA A 351 -25.28 -5.34 -4.04
N VAL A 352 -24.14 -5.50 -4.70
CA VAL A 352 -23.89 -6.65 -5.58
C VAL A 352 -23.20 -7.77 -4.79
N ALA A 353 -23.16 -8.96 -5.40
CA ALA A 353 -22.40 -10.08 -4.88
C ALA A 353 -20.94 -9.67 -4.60
N SER A 354 -20.36 -10.22 -3.54
CA SER A 354 -18.95 -10.02 -3.21
C SER A 354 -18.07 -10.38 -4.41
N ALA A 355 -17.06 -9.54 -4.71
CA ALA A 355 -16.05 -9.83 -5.72
C ALA A 355 -15.28 -11.14 -5.47
N TYR A 356 -15.24 -11.65 -4.23
CA TYR A 356 -14.55 -12.88 -3.85
C TYR A 356 -15.50 -14.07 -3.61
N SER A 357 -16.82 -13.87 -3.67
CA SER A 357 -17.79 -14.98 -3.71
C SER A 357 -18.09 -15.33 -5.18
N LEU A 358 -17.23 -16.19 -5.74
CA LEU A 358 -17.22 -16.49 -7.17
C LEU A 358 -18.17 -17.63 -7.55
N PHE A 359 -18.89 -17.46 -8.66
CA PHE A 359 -19.66 -18.53 -9.28
C PHE A 359 -18.78 -19.42 -10.17
N ASP A 360 -17.97 -18.80 -11.03
CA ASP A 360 -16.99 -19.44 -11.90
C ASP A 360 -15.88 -18.44 -12.32
N TYR A 361 -14.72 -18.93 -12.75
CA TYR A 361 -13.58 -18.12 -13.22
C TYR A 361 -13.75 -17.66 -14.68
N ILE A 362 -14.92 -17.15 -15.01
CA ILE A 362 -15.26 -16.57 -16.32
C ILE A 362 -15.46 -15.07 -16.13
N VAL A 363 -15.01 -14.26 -17.09
CA VAL A 363 -15.23 -12.81 -17.04
C VAL A 363 -16.73 -12.52 -17.08
N ALA A 364 -17.22 -11.74 -16.12
CA ALA A 364 -18.65 -11.47 -15.95
C ALA A 364 -19.30 -10.91 -17.22
N GLN A 365 -20.46 -11.44 -17.59
CA GLN A 365 -21.14 -11.07 -18.84
C GLN A 365 -21.65 -9.63 -18.84
N ASP A 366 -22.02 -9.09 -17.68
CA ASP A 366 -22.44 -7.69 -17.54
C ASP A 366 -21.27 -6.70 -17.71
N LEU A 367 -20.03 -7.11 -17.43
CA LEU A 367 -18.79 -6.41 -17.80
C LEU A 367 -18.39 -6.59 -19.27
N GLY A 368 -19.12 -7.43 -20.00
CA GLY A 368 -18.96 -7.67 -21.43
C GLY A 368 -18.22 -8.95 -21.82
N GLY A 369 -17.92 -9.81 -20.84
CA GLY A 369 -17.30 -11.13 -21.03
C GLY A 369 -15.84 -11.06 -21.52
N GLU A 370 -15.29 -12.22 -21.86
CA GLU A 370 -13.89 -12.36 -22.31
C GLU A 370 -13.56 -11.49 -23.52
N LYS A 371 -14.52 -11.25 -24.43
CA LYS A 371 -14.32 -10.40 -25.60
C LYS A 371 -13.99 -8.95 -25.19
N ALA A 372 -14.73 -8.41 -24.21
CA ALA A 372 -14.50 -7.06 -23.72
C ALA A 372 -13.16 -6.96 -22.95
N TYR A 373 -12.87 -7.96 -22.14
CA TYR A 373 -11.60 -8.07 -21.41
C TYR A 373 -10.39 -8.13 -22.35
N ASN A 374 -10.41 -9.01 -23.37
CA ASN A 374 -9.31 -9.14 -24.32
C ASN A 374 -9.11 -7.85 -25.13
N ASN A 375 -10.19 -7.17 -25.51
CA ASN A 375 -10.10 -5.86 -26.16
C ASN A 375 -9.38 -4.82 -25.26
N LEU A 376 -9.74 -4.73 -23.98
CA LEU A 376 -9.09 -3.84 -23.03
C LEU A 376 -7.62 -4.21 -22.83
N LYS A 377 -7.34 -5.51 -22.63
CA LYS A 377 -5.98 -6.04 -22.49
C LYS A 377 -5.08 -5.65 -23.66
N ASP A 378 -5.55 -5.82 -24.89
CA ASP A 378 -4.77 -5.46 -26.08
C ASP A 378 -4.50 -3.95 -26.18
N ARG A 379 -5.50 -3.11 -25.84
CA ARG A 379 -5.36 -1.65 -25.84
C ARG A 379 -4.43 -1.14 -24.73
N ALA A 380 -4.46 -1.78 -23.56
CA ALA A 380 -3.57 -1.50 -22.45
C ALA A 380 -2.13 -1.94 -22.76
N ALA A 381 -1.95 -3.12 -23.37
CA ALA A 381 -0.65 -3.66 -23.75
C ALA A 381 0.09 -2.76 -24.74
N LYS A 382 -0.61 -2.17 -25.71
CA LYS A 382 -0.05 -1.17 -26.65
C LYS A 382 0.55 0.05 -25.96
N ARG A 383 0.13 0.33 -24.71
CA ARG A 383 0.59 1.44 -23.87
C ARG A 383 1.57 0.99 -22.78
N GLY A 384 2.02 -0.26 -22.82
CA GLY A 384 2.93 -0.83 -21.83
C GLY A 384 2.27 -1.23 -20.50
N ILE A 385 0.93 -1.25 -20.44
CA ILE A 385 0.16 -1.61 -19.24
C ILE A 385 -0.26 -3.08 -19.32
N ARG A 386 0.14 -3.88 -18.33
CA ARG A 386 -0.29 -5.26 -18.16
C ARG A 386 -1.54 -5.34 -17.29
N ILE A 387 -2.50 -6.17 -17.66
CA ILE A 387 -3.67 -6.40 -16.80
C ILE A 387 -3.30 -7.38 -15.69
N ALA A 388 -3.76 -7.07 -14.49
CA ALA A 388 -3.69 -7.95 -13.32
C ALA A 388 -5.12 -8.31 -12.87
N SER A 389 -5.26 -9.50 -12.29
CA SER A 389 -6.53 -9.97 -11.73
C SER A 389 -6.34 -10.70 -10.41
N ASP A 390 -7.39 -10.71 -9.61
CA ASP A 390 -7.49 -11.56 -8.43
C ASP A 390 -7.63 -13.03 -8.79
N MET A 391 -7.14 -13.88 -7.89
CA MET A 391 -7.42 -15.30 -7.83
C MET A 391 -7.72 -15.66 -6.37
N VAL A 392 -8.89 -16.25 -6.13
CA VAL A 392 -9.38 -16.68 -4.81
C VAL A 392 -9.40 -18.21 -4.76
N PRO A 393 -8.28 -18.86 -4.44
CA PRO A 393 -8.17 -20.31 -4.52
C PRO A 393 -8.78 -21.04 -3.32
N ASN A 394 -8.96 -20.38 -2.18
CA ASN A 394 -9.33 -21.04 -0.92
C ASN A 394 -10.79 -21.54 -0.89
N HIS A 395 -11.71 -20.78 -1.47
CA HIS A 395 -13.14 -21.04 -1.42
C HIS A 395 -13.83 -20.61 -2.72
N THR A 396 -15.08 -21.02 -2.90
CA THR A 396 -15.97 -20.50 -3.95
C THR A 396 -17.20 -19.85 -3.32
N GLY A 397 -18.07 -19.20 -4.10
CA GLY A 397 -19.39 -18.84 -3.62
C GLY A 397 -20.23 -20.07 -3.24
N ILE A 398 -21.20 -19.90 -2.33
CA ILE A 398 -22.01 -21.02 -1.81
C ILE A 398 -22.86 -21.71 -2.88
N ASP A 399 -23.19 -21.03 -3.97
CA ASP A 399 -23.98 -21.58 -5.08
C ASP A 399 -23.17 -21.72 -6.38
N SER A 400 -21.84 -21.74 -6.25
CA SER A 400 -20.90 -21.84 -7.37
C SER A 400 -21.15 -23.06 -8.25
N LYS A 401 -20.58 -23.03 -9.46
CA LYS A 401 -20.61 -24.17 -10.37
C LYS A 401 -20.08 -25.45 -9.72
N TRP A 402 -18.97 -25.35 -8.98
CA TRP A 402 -18.35 -26.47 -8.29
C TRP A 402 -19.21 -27.03 -7.15
N ILE A 403 -19.98 -26.20 -6.41
CA ILE A 403 -20.94 -26.74 -5.43
C ILE A 403 -22.02 -27.57 -6.12
N ARG A 404 -22.49 -27.13 -7.30
CA ARG A 404 -23.57 -27.81 -8.03
C ARG A 404 -23.11 -29.11 -8.68
N GLU A 405 -21.86 -29.14 -9.17
CA GLU A 405 -21.30 -30.28 -9.89
C GLU A 405 -20.56 -31.26 -8.96
N HIS A 406 -19.88 -30.75 -7.93
CA HIS A 406 -18.97 -31.47 -7.05
C HIS A 406 -19.11 -31.06 -5.57
N PRO A 407 -20.27 -31.28 -4.93
CA PRO A 407 -20.47 -30.94 -3.52
C PRO A 407 -19.54 -31.71 -2.57
N ASP A 408 -18.87 -32.76 -3.04
CA ASP A 408 -17.86 -33.57 -2.31
C ASP A 408 -16.47 -32.96 -2.27
N TRP A 409 -16.21 -31.92 -3.07
CA TRP A 409 -14.93 -31.20 -3.06
C TRP A 409 -14.77 -30.25 -1.87
N TYR A 410 -15.79 -30.12 -1.03
CA TYR A 410 -15.86 -29.14 0.05
C TYR A 410 -15.70 -29.78 1.42
N VAL A 411 -15.12 -29.03 2.36
CA VAL A 411 -15.07 -29.45 3.76
C VAL A 411 -16.50 -29.53 4.28
N SER A 412 -16.95 -30.72 4.65
CA SER A 412 -18.35 -30.98 4.96
C SER A 412 -18.54 -32.14 5.94
N LEU A 413 -19.74 -32.22 6.50
CA LEU A 413 -20.23 -33.32 7.33
C LEU A 413 -21.57 -33.82 6.78
N ASP A 414 -21.85 -35.11 6.97
CA ASP A 414 -23.17 -35.68 6.65
C ASP A 414 -24.22 -35.37 7.75
N TYR A 415 -23.82 -34.69 8.84
CA TYR A 415 -24.65 -34.27 9.97
C TYR A 415 -24.35 -32.82 10.39
N SER A 416 -25.28 -32.19 11.12
CA SER A 416 -25.09 -30.82 11.61
C SER A 416 -23.96 -30.76 12.66
N PRO A 417 -22.94 -29.89 12.51
CA PRO A 417 -21.81 -29.81 13.45
C PRO A 417 -22.27 -29.43 14.86
N PHE A 418 -23.31 -28.60 14.96
CA PHE A 418 -23.97 -28.23 16.19
C PHE A 418 -25.43 -28.65 16.11
N PRO A 419 -25.88 -29.55 17.00
CA PRO A 419 -27.26 -30.02 17.00
C PRO A 419 -28.31 -28.91 17.22
N SER A 420 -27.92 -27.78 17.79
CA SER A 420 -28.77 -26.58 17.97
C SER A 420 -28.91 -25.70 16.72
N TYR A 421 -28.17 -25.98 15.64
CA TYR A 421 -28.26 -25.23 14.39
C TYR A 421 -29.58 -25.51 13.68
N GLN A 422 -30.22 -24.44 13.22
CA GLN A 422 -31.46 -24.51 12.46
C GLN A 422 -31.25 -23.89 11.08
N TYR A 423 -31.85 -24.51 10.07
CA TYR A 423 -31.72 -24.11 8.67
C TYR A 423 -33.11 -23.91 8.07
N SER A 424 -33.92 -23.06 8.72
CA SER A 424 -35.33 -22.87 8.40
C SER A 424 -35.57 -21.78 7.36
N GLY A 425 -34.51 -21.05 6.97
CA GLY A 425 -34.53 -19.99 5.97
C GLY A 425 -34.94 -20.42 4.55
N GLN A 426 -34.93 -19.44 3.63
CA GLN A 426 -35.27 -19.67 2.23
C GLN A 426 -34.11 -20.31 1.46
N ASN A 427 -34.45 -21.06 0.40
CA ASN A 427 -33.45 -21.64 -0.50
C ASN A 427 -32.72 -20.51 -1.26
N LEU A 428 -31.40 -20.48 -1.15
CA LEU A 428 -30.53 -19.53 -1.84
C LEU A 428 -30.09 -20.00 -3.23
N CYS A 429 -30.24 -21.29 -3.54
CA CYS A 429 -29.86 -21.83 -4.84
C CYS A 429 -30.93 -21.53 -5.89
N GLY A 430 -30.50 -21.07 -7.07
CA GLY A 430 -31.39 -20.91 -8.23
C GLY A 430 -31.69 -22.21 -8.99
N ASP A 431 -31.00 -23.33 -8.69
CA ASP A 431 -31.26 -24.62 -9.33
C ASP A 431 -32.40 -25.36 -8.62
N PRO A 432 -33.47 -25.78 -9.32
CA PRO A 432 -34.61 -26.46 -8.69
C PRO A 432 -34.27 -27.83 -8.09
N ASN A 433 -33.11 -28.40 -8.40
CA ASN A 433 -32.67 -29.69 -7.89
C ASN A 433 -31.82 -29.59 -6.62
N ILE A 434 -31.44 -28.38 -6.21
CA ILE A 434 -30.51 -28.15 -5.11
C ILE A 434 -31.13 -27.17 -4.11
N GLY A 435 -31.03 -27.52 -2.82
CA GLY A 435 -31.37 -26.66 -1.70
C GLY A 435 -30.12 -26.19 -0.99
N ILE A 436 -29.96 -24.87 -0.83
CA ILE A 436 -28.93 -24.23 -0.02
C ILE A 436 -29.61 -23.36 1.04
N TYR A 437 -29.35 -23.65 2.31
CA TYR A 437 -29.98 -22.97 3.44
C TYR A 437 -28.91 -22.52 4.44
N LEU A 438 -28.95 -21.23 4.83
CA LEU A 438 -28.09 -20.71 5.88
C LEU A 438 -28.60 -21.11 7.27
N GLU A 439 -27.69 -21.08 8.24
CA GLU A 439 -28.04 -21.25 9.64
C GLU A 439 -28.75 -19.98 10.16
N ASP A 440 -29.83 -20.16 10.92
CA ASP A 440 -30.78 -19.08 11.25
C ASP A 440 -30.18 -17.97 12.13
N LYS A 441 -29.21 -18.28 13.00
CA LYS A 441 -28.53 -17.31 13.87
C LYS A 441 -27.49 -16.47 13.14
N TYR A 442 -27.23 -16.76 11.86
CA TYR A 442 -26.44 -15.90 10.99
C TYR A 442 -26.99 -14.46 11.00
N PHE A 443 -28.28 -14.26 10.77
CA PHE A 443 -28.87 -12.92 10.66
C PHE A 443 -28.89 -12.16 11.99
N THR A 444 -28.95 -12.87 13.12
CA THR A 444 -28.95 -12.26 14.46
C THR A 444 -27.54 -12.06 15.03
N HIS A 445 -26.51 -12.61 14.38
CA HIS A 445 -25.10 -12.58 14.81
C HIS A 445 -24.91 -13.15 16.23
N GLN A 446 -25.80 -14.06 16.65
CA GLN A 446 -25.75 -14.72 17.96
C GLN A 446 -24.77 -15.91 17.99
N ASP A 447 -24.41 -16.44 16.81
CA ASP A 447 -23.46 -17.54 16.63
C ASP A 447 -22.61 -17.28 15.38
N ALA A 448 -21.48 -18.00 15.26
CA ALA A 448 -20.61 -17.93 14.11
C ALA A 448 -21.21 -18.59 12.84
N ALA A 449 -22.24 -19.43 12.99
CA ALA A 449 -22.95 -20.07 11.88
C ALA A 449 -22.00 -20.76 10.89
N VAL A 450 -21.14 -21.68 11.36
CA VAL A 450 -19.94 -22.15 10.62
C VAL A 450 -20.21 -22.99 9.36
N THR A 451 -21.46 -23.40 9.13
CA THR A 451 -21.86 -24.24 7.99
C THR A 451 -23.20 -23.81 7.41
N PHE A 452 -23.41 -24.11 6.13
CA PHE A 452 -24.72 -24.08 5.48
C PHE A 452 -25.17 -25.50 5.13
N LYS A 453 -26.48 -25.69 5.05
CA LYS A 453 -27.09 -26.96 4.66
C LYS A 453 -27.25 -27.03 3.15
N TYR A 454 -26.66 -28.06 2.55
CA TYR A 454 -26.84 -28.46 1.16
C TYR A 454 -27.77 -29.68 1.08
N VAL A 455 -28.75 -29.63 0.19
CA VAL A 455 -29.67 -30.74 -0.09
C VAL A 455 -29.70 -30.98 -1.59
N ASP A 456 -29.36 -32.19 -2.01
CA ASP A 456 -29.61 -32.65 -3.37
C ASP A 456 -30.99 -33.31 -3.44
N PHE A 457 -31.97 -32.66 -4.08
CA PHE A 457 -33.32 -33.17 -4.19
C PHE A 457 -33.44 -34.37 -5.13
N ARG A 458 -32.42 -34.65 -5.97
CA ARG A 458 -32.41 -35.82 -6.86
C ARG A 458 -32.09 -37.09 -6.07
N THR A 459 -31.17 -37.00 -5.13
CA THR A 459 -30.69 -38.16 -4.33
C THR A 459 -31.28 -38.18 -2.92
N GLY A 460 -31.84 -37.07 -2.44
CA GLY A 460 -32.25 -36.88 -1.05
C GLY A 460 -31.08 -36.67 -0.09
N ARG A 461 -29.84 -36.62 -0.60
CA ARG A 461 -28.64 -36.51 0.24
C ARG A 461 -28.53 -35.10 0.81
N THR A 462 -28.31 -35.02 2.12
CA THR A 462 -28.05 -33.77 2.83
C THR A 462 -26.58 -33.74 3.28
N ARG A 463 -25.96 -32.56 3.18
CA ARG A 463 -24.62 -32.28 3.72
C ARG A 463 -24.60 -30.92 4.39
N TYR A 464 -23.67 -30.75 5.32
CA TYR A 464 -23.41 -29.51 6.02
C TYR A 464 -22.02 -29.05 5.64
N ILE A 465 -21.95 -28.03 4.78
CA ILE A 465 -20.70 -27.56 4.16
C ILE A 465 -20.21 -26.34 4.93
N TYR A 466 -18.91 -26.31 5.23
CA TYR A 466 -18.29 -25.20 5.96
C TYR A 466 -18.12 -23.96 5.08
N HIS A 467 -18.36 -22.79 5.67
CA HIS A 467 -18.03 -21.51 5.06
C HIS A 467 -16.51 -21.28 5.04
N GLY A 468 -16.01 -20.50 4.08
CA GLY A 468 -14.59 -20.12 4.07
C GLY A 468 -14.21 -19.34 5.35
N ASN A 469 -13.02 -19.60 5.89
CA ASN A 469 -12.53 -18.96 7.11
C ASN A 469 -10.99 -18.93 7.13
N ASP A 470 -10.41 -17.89 7.72
CA ASP A 470 -8.97 -17.65 7.89
C ASP A 470 -8.47 -17.87 9.34
N GLY A 471 -9.34 -18.29 10.25
CA GLY A 471 -9.09 -18.43 11.69
C GLY A 471 -9.69 -17.30 12.55
N THR A 472 -10.41 -16.36 11.93
CA THR A 472 -11.22 -15.36 12.65
C THR A 472 -12.51 -15.98 13.21
N SER A 473 -13.12 -15.29 14.18
CA SER A 473 -14.29 -15.81 14.89
C SER A 473 -15.56 -15.89 14.05
N MET A 474 -15.65 -15.13 12.95
CA MET A 474 -16.77 -15.12 12.02
C MET A 474 -16.31 -15.57 10.62
N PRO A 475 -16.90 -16.62 10.04
CA PRO A 475 -16.56 -17.06 8.70
C PRO A 475 -17.11 -16.13 7.60
N TRP A 476 -16.61 -16.29 6.37
CA TRP A 476 -17.14 -15.64 5.17
C TRP A 476 -18.41 -16.40 4.71
N ASN A 477 -19.54 -16.01 5.29
CA ASN A 477 -20.83 -16.73 5.22
C ASN A 477 -21.46 -16.85 3.80
N ASP A 478 -20.96 -16.12 2.80
CA ASP A 478 -21.38 -16.26 1.41
C ASP A 478 -20.43 -17.12 0.57
N THR A 479 -19.52 -17.86 1.22
CA THR A 479 -18.53 -18.73 0.57
C THR A 479 -18.59 -20.18 1.09
N ALA A 480 -17.99 -21.11 0.36
CA ALA A 480 -17.89 -22.53 0.69
C ALA A 480 -16.42 -22.98 0.59
N GLN A 481 -15.92 -23.62 1.66
CA GLN A 481 -14.51 -23.99 1.81
C GLN A 481 -14.15 -25.25 1.02
N LEU A 482 -13.13 -25.16 0.15
CA LEU A 482 -12.59 -26.30 -0.58
C LEU A 482 -11.75 -27.22 0.31
N ASN A 483 -11.82 -28.52 0.06
CA ASN A 483 -11.08 -29.55 0.78
C ASN A 483 -9.77 -29.91 0.08
N TYR A 484 -8.68 -29.27 0.49
CA TYR A 484 -7.35 -29.49 -0.06
C TYR A 484 -6.71 -30.82 0.32
N LEU A 485 -7.36 -31.70 1.11
CA LEU A 485 -6.90 -33.08 1.28
C LEU A 485 -7.11 -33.91 0.00
N LEU A 486 -8.06 -33.53 -0.86
CA LEU A 486 -8.39 -34.22 -2.09
C LEU A 486 -7.42 -33.82 -3.22
N PRO A 487 -6.65 -34.75 -3.82
CA PRO A 487 -5.75 -34.46 -4.93
C PRO A 487 -6.44 -33.82 -6.14
N GLU A 488 -7.64 -34.27 -6.47
CA GLU A 488 -8.46 -33.77 -7.58
C GLU A 488 -8.87 -32.31 -7.40
N VAL A 489 -9.13 -31.87 -6.16
CA VAL A 489 -9.43 -30.47 -5.85
C VAL A 489 -8.19 -29.60 -6.07
N ARG A 490 -7.03 -30.06 -5.61
CA ARG A 490 -5.75 -29.33 -5.81
C ARG A 490 -5.45 -29.16 -7.30
N GLU A 491 -5.60 -30.22 -8.09
CA GLU A 491 -5.39 -30.15 -9.55
C GLU A 491 -6.42 -29.24 -10.23
N ALA A 492 -7.71 -29.32 -9.87
CA ALA A 492 -8.74 -28.44 -10.43
C ALA A 492 -8.46 -26.95 -10.15
N VAL A 493 -8.03 -26.62 -8.93
CA VAL A 493 -7.63 -25.25 -8.59
C VAL A 493 -6.38 -24.84 -9.37
N ILE A 494 -5.35 -25.68 -9.48
CA ILE A 494 -4.15 -25.40 -10.30
C ILE A 494 -4.55 -25.09 -11.75
N GLN A 495 -5.46 -25.87 -12.34
CA GLN A 495 -5.93 -25.61 -13.71
C GLN A 495 -6.65 -24.28 -13.84
N ASN A 496 -7.45 -23.87 -12.85
CA ASN A 496 -8.05 -22.54 -12.81
C ASN A 496 -6.99 -21.43 -12.67
N ILE A 497 -5.96 -21.62 -11.84
CA ILE A 497 -4.83 -20.68 -11.74
C ILE A 497 -4.14 -20.54 -13.10
N LEU A 498 -3.87 -21.65 -13.79
CA LEU A 498 -3.26 -21.66 -15.12
C LEU A 498 -4.17 -21.01 -16.17
N HIS A 499 -5.48 -21.20 -16.08
CA HIS A 499 -6.45 -20.51 -16.92
C HIS A 499 -6.38 -18.99 -16.71
N VAL A 500 -6.43 -18.53 -15.45
CA VAL A 500 -6.29 -17.11 -15.09
C VAL A 500 -4.94 -16.55 -15.55
N ALA A 501 -3.83 -17.29 -15.40
CA ALA A 501 -2.50 -16.89 -15.87
C ALA A 501 -2.42 -16.65 -17.39
N ARG A 502 -3.16 -17.44 -18.18
CA ARG A 502 -3.24 -17.25 -19.64
C ARG A 502 -4.00 -15.97 -20.00
N LEU A 503 -4.95 -15.56 -19.17
CA LEU A 503 -5.73 -14.32 -19.34
C LEU A 503 -4.97 -13.09 -18.81
N SER A 504 -4.44 -13.16 -17.59
CA SER A 504 -3.76 -12.07 -16.88
C SER A 504 -2.31 -12.45 -16.57
N PRO A 505 -1.30 -11.74 -17.11
CA PRO A 505 0.12 -12.01 -16.81
C PRO A 505 0.53 -11.64 -15.38
N ILE A 506 -0.35 -10.98 -14.61
CA ILE A 506 -0.12 -10.67 -13.20
C ILE A 506 -1.31 -11.22 -12.41
N ILE A 507 -1.04 -12.06 -11.42
CA ILE A 507 -2.07 -12.67 -10.57
C ILE A 507 -1.80 -12.30 -9.12
N ARG A 508 -2.82 -11.77 -8.45
CA ARG A 508 -2.82 -11.58 -7.00
C ARG A 508 -3.66 -12.68 -6.35
N PHE A 509 -3.04 -13.47 -5.48
CA PHE A 509 -3.71 -14.52 -4.71
C PHE A 509 -4.23 -13.95 -3.40
N ASP A 510 -5.53 -14.06 -3.20
CA ASP A 510 -6.23 -13.68 -1.97
C ASP A 510 -5.93 -14.67 -0.83
N ALA A 511 -5.70 -14.14 0.37
CA ALA A 511 -5.49 -14.89 1.61
C ALA A 511 -4.57 -16.12 1.45
N ALA A 512 -3.46 -15.98 0.72
CA ALA A 512 -2.63 -17.09 0.27
C ALA A 512 -2.05 -17.92 1.43
N MET A 513 -1.85 -17.31 2.59
CA MET A 513 -1.37 -17.99 3.80
C MET A 513 -2.30 -19.11 4.27
N THR A 514 -3.62 -19.01 4.02
CA THR A 514 -4.61 -20.02 4.44
C THR A 514 -4.41 -21.39 3.79
N LEU A 515 -3.75 -21.42 2.62
CA LEU A 515 -3.51 -22.62 1.83
C LEU A 515 -2.11 -23.21 1.98
N THR A 516 -1.25 -22.63 2.81
CA THR A 516 -0.01 -23.34 3.14
C THR A 516 -0.35 -24.60 3.93
N ARG A 517 0.40 -25.68 3.71
CA ARG A 517 0.15 -26.98 4.36
C ARG A 517 -0.02 -26.84 5.89
N LEU A 518 0.81 -26.00 6.51
CA LEU A 518 0.75 -25.71 7.95
C LEU A 518 -0.58 -25.07 8.37
N HIS A 519 -1.01 -24.01 7.68
CA HIS A 519 -2.22 -23.29 8.06
C HIS A 519 -3.49 -24.03 7.69
N PHE A 520 -3.50 -24.71 6.55
CA PHE A 520 -4.64 -25.54 6.17
C PHE A 520 -4.87 -26.65 7.20
N GLN A 521 -3.79 -27.28 7.70
CA GLN A 521 -3.88 -28.23 8.81
C GLN A 521 -4.41 -27.54 10.08
N ARG A 522 -3.77 -26.46 10.54
CA ARG A 522 -4.16 -25.74 11.77
C ARG A 522 -5.65 -25.36 11.78
N LEU A 523 -6.16 -24.86 10.65
CA LEU A 523 -7.52 -24.35 10.55
C LEU A 523 -8.56 -25.47 10.44
N TRP A 524 -8.34 -26.43 9.53
CA TRP A 524 -9.39 -27.38 9.14
C TRP A 524 -9.21 -28.78 9.76
N PHE A 525 -7.99 -29.17 10.10
CA PHE A 525 -7.64 -30.49 10.62
C PHE A 525 -6.56 -30.36 11.72
N PRO A 526 -6.83 -29.60 12.80
CA PRO A 526 -5.84 -29.26 13.81
C PRO A 526 -5.22 -30.51 14.44
N GLU A 527 -3.96 -30.42 14.85
CA GLU A 527 -3.32 -31.53 15.54
C GLU A 527 -3.91 -31.67 16.96
N PRO A 528 -4.30 -32.88 17.40
CA PRO A 528 -4.83 -33.09 18.73
C PRO A 528 -3.90 -32.55 19.81
N GLY A 529 -4.46 -31.75 20.72
CA GLY A 529 -3.76 -31.08 21.82
C GLY A 529 -3.42 -29.61 21.53
N THR A 530 -3.55 -29.17 20.28
CA THR A 530 -3.23 -27.78 19.87
C THR A 530 -4.42 -26.84 19.93
N GLY A 531 -5.64 -27.37 20.00
CA GLY A 531 -6.90 -26.60 19.95
C GLY A 531 -7.42 -26.39 18.53
N GLY A 532 -8.68 -25.96 18.40
CA GLY A 532 -9.30 -25.64 17.12
C GLY A 532 -9.51 -24.13 16.93
N ASP A 533 -9.06 -23.58 15.80
CA ASP A 533 -9.37 -22.20 15.41
C ASP A 533 -10.80 -22.08 14.88
N ILE A 534 -11.24 -23.06 14.08
CA ILE A 534 -12.58 -23.11 13.52
C ILE A 534 -13.46 -23.99 14.42
N PRO A 535 -14.61 -23.48 14.92
CA PRO A 535 -15.50 -24.24 15.77
C PRO A 535 -15.90 -25.58 15.15
N SER A 536 -16.03 -26.63 15.96
CA SER A 536 -16.29 -28.04 15.61
C SER A 536 -15.15 -28.80 14.93
N ARG A 537 -14.06 -28.14 14.52
CA ARG A 537 -12.97 -28.82 13.80
C ARG A 537 -11.99 -29.56 14.71
N ALA A 538 -11.91 -29.19 16.00
CA ALA A 538 -11.06 -29.89 16.97
C ALA A 538 -11.38 -31.40 17.05
N GLY A 539 -12.65 -31.77 16.90
CA GLY A 539 -13.08 -33.18 16.90
C GLY A 539 -12.74 -33.98 15.64
N LEU A 540 -12.23 -33.30 14.60
CA LEU A 540 -11.85 -33.89 13.31
C LEU A 540 -10.35 -33.67 13.05
N GLY A 541 -9.58 -33.51 14.11
CA GLY A 541 -8.15 -33.30 14.07
C GLY A 541 -7.39 -34.51 13.49
N MET A 542 -6.19 -34.25 12.97
CA MET A 542 -5.33 -35.27 12.37
C MET A 542 -3.88 -35.06 12.83
N THR A 543 -3.12 -36.15 12.96
CA THR A 543 -1.69 -36.02 13.26
C THR A 543 -0.95 -35.42 12.07
N LYS A 544 0.21 -34.81 12.33
CA LYS A 544 1.05 -34.25 11.27
C LYS A 544 1.44 -35.30 10.22
N GLU A 545 1.76 -36.53 10.62
CA GLU A 545 2.12 -37.60 9.69
C GLU A 545 0.95 -38.02 8.80
N GLU A 546 -0.26 -38.11 9.34
CA GLU A 546 -1.47 -38.44 8.58
C GLU A 546 -1.83 -37.34 7.59
N PHE A 547 -1.72 -36.09 8.02
CA PHE A 547 -1.98 -34.94 7.18
C PHE A 547 -0.98 -34.86 6.02
N VAL A 548 0.32 -35.01 6.29
CA VAL A 548 1.37 -35.02 5.26
C VAL A 548 1.19 -36.18 4.28
N LYS A 549 0.67 -37.35 4.71
CA LYS A 549 0.35 -38.44 3.77
C LYS A 549 -0.75 -38.07 2.78
N ARG A 550 -1.74 -37.25 3.18
CA ARG A 550 -2.85 -36.81 2.31
C ARG A 550 -2.49 -35.59 1.46
N MET A 551 -1.60 -34.74 1.98
CA MET A 551 -1.06 -33.54 1.31
C MET A 551 0.48 -33.58 1.33
N PRO A 552 1.11 -34.43 0.49
CA PRO A 552 2.55 -34.66 0.54
C PRO A 552 3.36 -33.43 0.11
N GLU A 553 2.97 -32.82 -1.00
CA GLU A 553 3.59 -31.63 -1.56
C GLU A 553 2.94 -30.35 -1.03
N GLU A 554 3.72 -29.29 -0.97
CA GLU A 554 3.24 -27.96 -0.63
C GLU A 554 2.51 -27.34 -1.83
N PHE A 555 1.23 -27.00 -1.67
CA PHE A 555 0.36 -26.58 -2.78
C PHE A 555 0.96 -25.42 -3.58
N TRP A 556 1.44 -24.39 -2.89
CA TRP A 556 2.01 -23.22 -3.55
C TRP A 556 3.32 -23.52 -4.28
N ARG A 557 4.12 -24.47 -3.80
CA ARG A 557 5.33 -24.91 -4.50
C ARG A 557 4.95 -25.54 -5.84
N GLU A 558 3.95 -26.42 -5.82
CA GLU A 558 3.40 -27.06 -7.03
C GLU A 558 2.86 -26.01 -8.01
N VAL A 559 2.07 -25.04 -7.53
CA VAL A 559 1.56 -23.92 -8.36
C VAL A 559 2.70 -23.17 -9.05
N VAL A 560 3.73 -22.77 -8.30
CA VAL A 560 4.86 -22.00 -8.86
C VAL A 560 5.62 -22.84 -9.90
N ASP A 561 5.85 -24.12 -9.65
CA ASP A 561 6.54 -25.01 -10.60
C ASP A 561 5.74 -25.24 -11.88
N ARG A 562 4.42 -25.41 -11.76
CA ARG A 562 3.50 -25.54 -12.90
C ARG A 562 3.42 -24.24 -13.71
N VAL A 563 3.30 -23.08 -13.04
CA VAL A 563 3.33 -21.77 -13.70
C VAL A 563 4.63 -21.57 -14.46
N LYS A 564 5.78 -21.85 -13.84
CA LYS A 564 7.10 -21.76 -14.49
C LYS A 564 7.20 -22.66 -15.72
N LYS A 565 6.58 -23.84 -15.70
CA LYS A 565 6.63 -24.81 -16.80
C LYS A 565 5.66 -24.48 -17.93
N GLU A 566 4.45 -24.05 -17.61
CA GLU A 566 3.34 -23.93 -18.57
C GLU A 566 3.06 -22.50 -19.03
N VAL A 567 3.30 -21.51 -18.16
CA VAL A 567 3.00 -20.09 -18.38
C VAL A 567 4.10 -19.19 -17.75
N PRO A 568 5.38 -19.33 -18.18
CA PRO A 568 6.54 -18.75 -17.49
C PRO A 568 6.56 -17.21 -17.40
N ASP A 569 5.84 -16.49 -18.26
CA ASP A 569 5.78 -15.02 -18.25
C ASP A 569 4.65 -14.49 -17.33
N THR A 570 4.46 -15.13 -16.17
CA THR A 570 3.41 -14.80 -15.20
C THR A 570 4.02 -14.34 -13.87
N LEU A 571 3.61 -13.15 -13.42
CA LEU A 571 3.99 -12.59 -12.13
C LEU A 571 2.97 -12.99 -11.06
N LEU A 572 3.46 -13.64 -9.99
CA LEU A 572 2.62 -14.16 -8.89
C LEU A 572 2.80 -13.32 -7.62
N LEU A 573 1.71 -12.71 -7.14
CA LEU A 573 1.66 -11.91 -5.92
C LEU A 573 0.87 -12.68 -4.86
N ALA A 574 1.49 -12.99 -3.72
CA ALA A 574 0.80 -13.55 -2.57
C ALA A 574 0.37 -12.43 -1.62
N GLU A 575 -0.93 -12.31 -1.36
CA GLU A 575 -1.37 -11.69 -0.13
C GLU A 575 -1.17 -12.70 1.00
N ALA A 576 -0.10 -12.53 1.76
CA ALA A 576 0.16 -13.33 2.93
C ALA A 576 0.54 -12.40 4.08
N PHE A 577 -0.05 -12.66 5.25
CA PHE A 577 0.31 -12.02 6.50
C PHE A 577 0.95 -13.05 7.45
N TRP A 578 1.22 -12.67 8.70
CA TRP A 578 1.76 -13.54 9.75
C TRP A 578 3.26 -13.87 9.67
N LEU A 579 4.09 -12.91 9.19
CA LEU A 579 5.55 -13.04 9.15
C LEU A 579 6.05 -14.18 8.24
N LEU A 580 5.23 -14.55 7.24
CA LEU A 580 5.50 -15.63 6.27
C LEU A 580 6.17 -15.12 4.99
N GLU A 581 6.52 -13.83 4.90
CA GLU A 581 6.97 -13.21 3.67
C GLU A 581 8.20 -13.91 3.12
N GLY A 582 9.19 -14.16 3.99
CA GLY A 582 10.39 -14.93 3.66
C GLY A 582 10.08 -16.35 3.18
N PHE A 583 9.15 -17.05 3.83
CA PHE A 583 8.73 -18.39 3.45
C PHE A 583 8.09 -18.43 2.06
N PHE A 584 7.19 -17.50 1.76
CA PHE A 584 6.52 -17.41 0.46
C PHE A 584 7.50 -17.14 -0.70
N VAL A 585 8.46 -16.23 -0.51
CA VAL A 585 9.35 -15.85 -1.61
C VAL A 585 10.56 -16.76 -1.73
N ARG A 586 11.17 -17.15 -0.60
CA ARG A 586 12.40 -17.96 -0.57
C ARG A 586 12.12 -19.43 -0.74
N THR A 587 11.13 -19.99 -0.05
CA THR A 587 10.88 -21.44 -0.05
C THR A 587 9.82 -21.84 -1.07
N LEU A 588 8.68 -21.14 -1.09
CA LEU A 588 7.57 -21.44 -2.03
C LEU A 588 7.82 -20.88 -3.43
N GLY A 589 8.70 -19.88 -3.56
CA GLY A 589 9.08 -19.30 -4.85
C GLY A 589 8.06 -18.30 -5.41
N MET A 590 7.17 -17.73 -4.61
CA MET A 590 6.32 -16.63 -5.06
C MET A 590 7.16 -15.45 -5.53
N HIS A 591 6.73 -14.80 -6.61
CA HIS A 591 7.49 -13.68 -7.16
C HIS A 591 7.41 -12.46 -6.26
N ARG A 592 6.24 -12.19 -5.67
CA ARG A 592 6.00 -11.07 -4.78
C ARG A 592 5.12 -11.47 -3.59
N VAL A 593 5.26 -10.79 -2.46
CA VAL A 593 4.45 -10.97 -1.25
C VAL A 593 4.13 -9.63 -0.62
N TYR A 594 2.94 -9.49 -0.03
CA TYR A 594 2.52 -8.24 0.62
C TYR A 594 3.41 -7.88 1.81
N ASN A 595 3.64 -6.58 2.01
CA ASN A 595 4.38 -6.04 3.15
C ASN A 595 3.52 -4.99 3.87
N SER A 596 2.63 -5.43 4.75
CA SER A 596 1.74 -4.54 5.51
C SER A 596 2.48 -3.70 6.55
N ILE A 597 3.71 -4.10 6.95
CA ILE A 597 4.54 -3.31 7.86
C ILE A 597 4.85 -1.94 7.25
N PHE A 598 5.04 -1.85 5.92
CA PHE A 598 5.25 -0.58 5.23
C PHE A 598 4.15 0.43 5.57
N MET A 599 2.89 0.04 5.38
CA MET A 599 1.75 0.94 5.62
C MET A 599 1.57 1.24 7.11
N ASN A 600 1.47 0.19 7.94
CA ASN A 600 1.11 0.34 9.35
C ASN A 600 2.17 1.12 10.13
N ALA A 601 3.46 0.75 9.98
CA ALA A 601 4.53 1.41 10.73
C ALA A 601 4.73 2.86 10.27
N LEU A 602 4.62 3.16 8.98
CA LEU A 602 4.79 4.53 8.48
C LEU A 602 3.60 5.44 8.81
N ARG A 603 2.37 4.89 8.83
CA ARG A 603 1.16 5.59 9.29
C ARG A 603 1.31 5.97 10.76
N ASP A 604 1.61 4.98 11.60
CA ASP A 604 1.65 5.09 13.06
C ASP A 604 2.97 5.73 13.56
N GLU A 605 3.89 6.05 12.65
CA GLU A 605 5.23 6.61 12.92
C GLU A 605 6.09 5.70 13.81
N ASP A 606 5.87 4.38 13.75
CA ASP A 606 6.76 3.38 14.33
C ASP A 606 7.97 3.14 13.40
N ASN A 607 8.74 4.21 13.20
CA ASN A 607 9.85 4.26 12.26
C ASN A 607 10.96 3.28 12.64
N ALA A 608 11.17 3.07 13.94
CA ALA A 608 12.15 2.12 14.47
C ALA A 608 11.79 0.67 14.08
N LEU A 609 10.52 0.27 14.18
CA LEU A 609 10.06 -1.05 13.76
C LEU A 609 10.31 -1.27 12.25
N TYR A 610 9.95 -0.30 11.42
CA TYR A 610 10.11 -0.43 9.97
C TYR A 610 11.60 -0.47 9.56
N ARG A 611 12.44 0.42 10.11
CA ARG A 611 13.89 0.38 9.89
C ARG A 611 14.50 -0.95 10.33
N ALA A 612 14.12 -1.46 11.51
CA ALA A 612 14.59 -2.76 11.99
C ALA A 612 14.20 -3.91 11.04
N SER A 613 12.99 -3.88 10.47
CA SER A 613 12.54 -4.85 9.47
C SER A 613 13.41 -4.85 8.21
N ILE A 614 13.74 -3.66 7.68
CA ILE A 614 14.63 -3.54 6.52
C ILE A 614 16.05 -4.00 6.86
N LYS A 615 16.61 -3.57 8.01
CA LYS A 615 17.97 -3.95 8.45
C LYS A 615 18.09 -5.48 8.55
N LYS A 616 17.16 -6.15 9.25
CA LYS A 616 17.12 -7.61 9.36
C LYS A 616 17.00 -8.30 8.00
N THR A 617 16.19 -7.74 7.09
CA THR A 617 16.06 -8.29 5.73
C THR A 617 17.38 -8.19 4.95
N LEU A 618 18.11 -7.08 5.07
CA LEU A 618 19.42 -6.88 4.43
C LEU A 618 20.52 -7.78 5.00
N GLU A 619 20.53 -7.99 6.31
CA GLU A 619 21.45 -8.90 7.02
C GLU A 619 21.15 -10.38 6.73
N PHE A 620 19.88 -10.72 6.49
CA PHE A 620 19.48 -12.07 6.13
C PHE A 620 19.69 -12.35 4.64
N ASP A 621 18.94 -11.68 3.77
CA ASP A 621 19.04 -11.81 2.30
C ASP A 621 18.41 -10.58 1.61
N ARG A 622 19.27 -9.71 1.04
CA ARG A 622 18.82 -8.49 0.36
C ARG A 622 17.87 -8.76 -0.83
N ARG A 623 17.88 -9.96 -1.42
CA ARG A 623 17.00 -10.32 -2.55
C ARG A 623 15.54 -10.36 -2.15
N ILE A 624 15.22 -10.46 -0.87
CA ILE A 624 13.84 -10.43 -0.36
C ILE A 624 13.22 -9.03 -0.53
N LEU A 625 14.00 -7.95 -0.38
CA LEU A 625 13.45 -6.58 -0.50
C LEU A 625 12.72 -6.34 -1.82
N LYS A 626 13.29 -6.79 -2.95
CA LYS A 626 12.64 -6.64 -4.27
C LYS A 626 11.41 -7.53 -4.48
N ARG A 627 11.09 -8.38 -3.50
CA ARG A 627 9.93 -9.28 -3.51
C ARG A 627 8.74 -8.68 -2.77
N PHE A 628 8.89 -7.60 -2.02
CA PHE A 628 7.78 -7.00 -1.31
C PHE A 628 6.82 -6.25 -2.25
N VAL A 629 5.53 -6.35 -1.99
CA VAL A 629 4.50 -5.44 -2.48
C VAL A 629 4.27 -4.41 -1.40
N ASN A 630 4.70 -3.19 -1.63
CA ASN A 630 4.46 -2.07 -0.73
C ASN A 630 3.21 -1.31 -1.22
N PHE A 631 2.42 -0.78 -0.29
CA PHE A 631 1.23 0.00 -0.58
C PHE A 631 0.95 0.97 0.55
N MET A 632 0.28 2.09 0.24
CA MET A 632 -0.27 3.01 1.23
C MET A 632 -1.70 2.64 1.62
N ASN A 633 -2.42 1.98 0.73
CA ASN A 633 -3.68 1.33 1.02
C ASN A 633 -3.91 0.19 0.04
N ASN A 634 -4.76 -0.74 0.43
CA ASN A 634 -5.31 -1.78 -0.43
C ASN A 634 -6.86 -1.69 -0.35
N PRO A 635 -7.63 -2.57 -1.00
CA PRO A 635 -9.10 -2.56 -0.93
C PRO A 635 -9.69 -2.79 0.46
N ASP A 636 -8.98 -3.50 1.34
CA ASP A 636 -9.46 -3.89 2.67
C ASP A 636 -9.09 -2.88 3.76
N GLU A 637 -8.17 -1.96 3.45
CA GLU A 637 -7.66 -0.91 4.35
C GLU A 637 -8.32 0.45 4.10
N GLU A 638 -8.17 1.37 5.05
CA GLU A 638 -8.63 2.75 4.87
C GLU A 638 -7.94 3.46 3.69
N THR A 639 -8.60 4.44 3.07
CA THR A 639 -8.01 5.16 1.93
C THR A 639 -6.72 5.89 2.32
N ALA A 640 -5.78 6.00 1.38
CA ALA A 640 -4.48 6.63 1.65
C ALA A 640 -4.61 8.06 2.19
N ILE A 641 -5.61 8.82 1.72
CA ILE A 641 -5.84 10.19 2.19
C ILE A 641 -6.40 10.25 3.62
N ASN A 642 -7.19 9.25 4.04
CA ASN A 642 -7.66 9.17 5.42
C ASN A 642 -6.54 8.71 6.36
N GLN A 643 -5.61 7.89 5.89
CA GLN A 643 -4.48 7.39 6.68
C GLN A 643 -3.32 8.39 6.79
N PHE A 644 -2.99 9.11 5.71
CA PHE A 644 -1.77 9.93 5.61
C PHE A 644 -2.02 11.42 5.36
N GLY A 645 -3.27 11.83 5.11
CA GLY A 645 -3.62 13.18 4.67
C GLY A 645 -3.25 13.45 3.20
N ASP A 646 -3.14 14.72 2.84
CA ASP A 646 -2.80 15.21 1.49
C ASP A 646 -1.57 16.16 1.47
N GLY A 647 -0.85 16.24 2.59
CA GLY A 647 0.35 17.07 2.75
C GLY A 647 1.67 16.31 2.61
N ASP A 648 2.74 16.86 3.21
CA ASP A 648 4.11 16.37 3.04
C ASP A 648 4.30 14.91 3.50
N LYS A 649 3.60 14.47 4.56
CA LYS A 649 3.63 13.07 5.02
C LYS A 649 3.16 12.12 3.90
N TYR A 650 2.04 12.42 3.26
CA TYR A 650 1.52 11.62 2.15
C TYR A 650 2.56 11.50 1.02
N PHE A 651 3.14 12.63 0.59
CA PHE A 651 4.11 12.63 -0.51
C PHE A 651 5.45 11.99 -0.14
N GLY A 652 5.89 12.10 1.11
CA GLY A 652 7.07 11.42 1.59
C GLY A 652 6.92 9.90 1.61
N ILE A 653 5.79 9.40 2.09
CA ILE A 653 5.48 7.95 2.03
C ILE A 653 5.26 7.49 0.59
N CYS A 654 4.60 8.29 -0.26
CA CYS A 654 4.40 7.96 -1.67
C CYS A 654 5.73 7.94 -2.45
N MET A 655 6.68 8.81 -2.11
CA MET A 655 8.04 8.76 -2.63
C MET A 655 8.70 7.44 -2.20
N MET A 656 8.68 7.12 -0.89
CA MET A 656 9.24 5.84 -0.40
C MET A 656 8.60 4.63 -1.09
N LEU A 657 7.29 4.67 -1.34
CA LEU A 657 6.57 3.60 -2.02
C LEU A 657 7.19 3.32 -3.41
N VAL A 658 7.47 4.36 -4.19
CA VAL A 658 7.99 4.21 -5.56
C VAL A 658 9.52 4.06 -5.66
N THR A 659 10.27 4.43 -4.61
CA THR A 659 11.74 4.37 -4.58
C THR A 659 12.31 3.20 -3.79
N MET A 660 11.52 2.51 -2.96
CA MET A 660 11.93 1.25 -2.34
C MET A 660 11.96 0.10 -3.37
N PRO A 661 12.88 -0.88 -3.24
CA PRO A 661 12.81 -2.12 -4.00
C PRO A 661 11.49 -2.83 -3.74
N GLY A 662 10.94 -3.50 -4.77
CA GLY A 662 9.66 -4.22 -4.67
C GLY A 662 8.64 -3.77 -5.71
N LEU A 663 7.38 -4.07 -5.49
CA LEU A 663 6.26 -3.66 -6.33
C LEU A 663 5.47 -2.57 -5.61
N PRO A 664 5.52 -1.30 -6.06
CA PRO A 664 4.60 -0.27 -5.57
C PRO A 664 3.20 -0.50 -6.10
N MET A 665 2.24 -0.59 -5.17
CA MET A 665 0.82 -0.68 -5.48
C MET A 665 0.08 0.56 -4.96
N PHE A 666 -0.66 1.20 -5.88
CA PHE A 666 -1.55 2.32 -5.59
C PHE A 666 -3.00 1.81 -5.46
N GLY A 667 -3.69 2.24 -4.42
CA GLY A 667 -5.09 1.89 -4.21
C GLY A 667 -6.05 2.64 -5.15
N HIS A 668 -7.29 2.17 -5.23
CA HIS A 668 -8.34 2.87 -5.97
C HIS A 668 -8.56 4.27 -5.36
N GLY A 669 -8.56 5.31 -6.20
CA GLY A 669 -8.85 6.68 -5.78
C GLY A 669 -7.69 7.41 -5.10
N GLN A 670 -6.53 6.76 -4.92
CA GLN A 670 -5.39 7.33 -4.21
C GLN A 670 -4.82 8.59 -4.88
N ILE A 671 -4.74 8.61 -6.22
CA ILE A 671 -4.23 9.76 -6.97
C ILE A 671 -5.26 10.88 -7.02
N GLU A 672 -6.53 10.50 -7.14
CA GLU A 672 -7.67 11.41 -7.22
C GLU A 672 -8.00 12.05 -5.86
N GLY A 673 -7.58 11.43 -4.75
CA GLY A 673 -7.82 11.89 -3.39
C GLY A 673 -9.19 11.48 -2.82
N TYR A 674 -9.77 10.39 -3.30
CA TYR A 674 -11.07 9.90 -2.83
C TYR A 674 -10.96 9.33 -1.40
N ARG A 675 -11.96 9.67 -0.58
CA ARG A 675 -12.04 9.28 0.84
C ARG A 675 -12.93 8.06 1.04
N GLU A 676 -13.87 7.79 0.14
CA GLU A 676 -14.77 6.65 0.22
C GLU A 676 -13.99 5.34 0.06
N LYS A 677 -14.15 4.42 1.02
CA LYS A 677 -13.61 3.07 0.97
C LYS A 677 -14.61 2.14 0.29
N TYR A 678 -14.16 1.44 -0.75
CA TYR A 678 -15.01 0.54 -1.53
C TYR A 678 -14.85 -0.92 -1.10
N GLY A 679 -15.87 -1.47 -0.45
CA GLY A 679 -15.98 -2.90 -0.21
C GLY A 679 -16.23 -3.71 -1.48
N MET A 680 -16.18 -5.03 -1.36
CA MET A 680 -16.27 -5.96 -2.50
C MET A 680 -17.68 -6.04 -3.14
N GLU A 681 -18.71 -5.52 -2.45
CA GLU A 681 -20.12 -5.41 -2.90
C GLU A 681 -20.47 -4.11 -3.62
N PHE A 682 -19.55 -3.15 -3.73
CA PHE A 682 -19.90 -1.85 -4.30
C PHE A 682 -20.08 -1.96 -5.81
N ARG A 683 -21.20 -1.42 -6.30
CA ARG A 683 -21.49 -1.30 -7.74
C ARG A 683 -21.14 0.08 -8.30
N HIS A 684 -21.24 1.11 -7.48
CA HIS A 684 -20.95 2.49 -7.82
C HIS A 684 -20.44 3.21 -6.57
N ALA A 685 -19.85 4.38 -6.74
CA ALA A 685 -19.51 5.23 -5.60
C ALA A 685 -20.79 5.86 -5.03
N TYR A 686 -21.00 5.79 -3.71
CA TYR A 686 -22.13 6.46 -3.08
C TYR A 686 -21.84 7.95 -2.89
N TRP A 687 -20.56 8.32 -2.79
CA TRP A 687 -20.15 9.72 -2.68
C TRP A 687 -19.78 10.27 -4.05
N ASP A 688 -20.29 11.47 -4.36
CA ASP A 688 -19.91 12.21 -5.57
C ASP A 688 -18.66 13.06 -5.30
N GLU A 689 -17.54 12.37 -5.09
CA GLU A 689 -16.27 13.02 -4.77
C GLU A 689 -15.64 13.65 -6.01
N GLN A 690 -15.18 14.90 -5.87
CA GLN A 690 -14.43 15.59 -6.91
C GLN A 690 -12.93 15.33 -6.76
N ILE A 691 -12.21 15.29 -7.88
CA ILE A 691 -10.75 15.11 -7.89
C ILE A 691 -10.09 16.27 -7.15
N ASN A 692 -9.19 15.96 -6.22
CA ASN A 692 -8.32 16.96 -5.60
C ASN A 692 -7.23 17.37 -6.61
N LEU A 693 -7.48 18.45 -7.36
CA LEU A 693 -6.55 18.95 -8.39
C LEU A 693 -5.19 19.35 -7.82
N GLY A 694 -5.13 19.85 -6.58
CA GLY A 694 -3.87 20.21 -5.93
C GLY A 694 -2.99 18.99 -5.66
N LEU A 695 -3.59 17.91 -5.14
CA LEU A 695 -2.92 16.63 -4.92
C LEU A 695 -2.43 16.03 -6.25
N LEU A 696 -3.29 16.00 -7.27
CA LEU A 696 -2.93 15.49 -8.60
C LEU A 696 -1.78 16.27 -9.24
N GLN A 697 -1.85 17.61 -9.23
CA GLN A 697 -0.78 18.46 -9.77
C GLN A 697 0.54 18.26 -9.01
N HIS A 698 0.48 18.00 -7.70
CA HIS A 698 1.68 17.71 -6.93
C HIS A 698 2.28 16.35 -7.34
N HIS A 699 1.48 15.29 -7.50
CA HIS A 699 1.94 14.02 -8.10
C HIS A 699 2.59 14.19 -9.48
N GLU A 700 1.98 15.01 -10.35
CA GLU A 700 2.53 15.29 -11.69
C GLU A 700 3.90 15.97 -11.64
N ARG A 701 4.15 16.82 -10.64
CA ARG A 701 5.43 17.51 -10.45
C ARG A 701 6.50 16.64 -9.79
N THR A 702 6.13 15.76 -8.86
CA THR A 702 7.10 15.03 -8.00
C THR A 702 7.13 13.53 -8.28
N ILE A 703 6.03 12.81 -8.01
CA ILE A 703 5.99 11.34 -8.00
C ILE A 703 6.05 10.72 -9.41
N PHE A 704 5.27 11.22 -10.38
CA PHE A 704 5.22 10.62 -11.72
C PHE A 704 6.54 10.67 -12.49
N PRO A 705 7.34 11.75 -12.40
CA PRO A 705 8.70 11.75 -12.93
C PRO A 705 9.60 10.65 -12.33
N ILE A 706 9.50 10.39 -11.01
CA ILE A 706 10.24 9.33 -10.33
C ILE A 706 9.77 7.95 -10.82
N MET A 707 8.46 7.74 -10.94
CA MET A 707 7.87 6.49 -11.47
C MET A 707 8.37 6.15 -12.87
N LYS A 708 8.56 7.13 -13.75
CA LYS A 708 9.11 6.90 -15.11
C LYS A 708 10.54 6.35 -15.09
N LYS A 709 11.28 6.56 -14.00
CA LYS A 709 12.62 6.02 -13.77
C LYS A 709 12.61 4.83 -12.79
N ARG A 710 11.49 4.10 -12.69
CA ARG A 710 11.31 2.93 -11.79
C ARG A 710 12.47 1.95 -11.82
N TYR A 711 13.09 1.73 -12.98
CA TYR A 711 14.23 0.82 -13.15
C TYR A 711 15.40 1.12 -12.21
N LEU A 712 15.62 2.38 -11.80
CA LEU A 712 16.67 2.77 -10.86
C LEU A 712 16.44 2.26 -9.45
N PHE A 713 15.19 1.98 -9.10
CA PHE A 713 14.77 1.61 -7.75
C PHE A 713 14.32 0.15 -7.65
N ALA A 714 14.30 -0.59 -8.78
CA ALA A 714 13.55 -1.84 -8.92
C ALA A 714 14.27 -3.04 -8.28
N ASP A 715 15.60 -3.06 -8.39
CA ASP A 715 16.43 -4.13 -7.85
C ASP A 715 17.03 -3.73 -6.48
N SER A 716 17.40 -4.74 -5.69
CA SER A 716 18.02 -4.59 -4.38
C SER A 716 19.53 -4.87 -4.39
N GLN A 717 20.13 -5.22 -5.54
CA GLN A 717 21.56 -5.55 -5.63
C GLN A 717 22.46 -4.40 -5.16
N ASN A 718 22.19 -3.17 -5.62
CA ASN A 718 22.93 -1.95 -5.26
C ASN A 718 22.13 -1.07 -4.30
N PHE A 719 21.16 -1.63 -3.59
CA PHE A 719 20.40 -0.91 -2.59
C PHE A 719 21.17 -0.86 -1.27
N PHE A 720 21.44 0.34 -0.77
CA PHE A 720 22.11 0.55 0.51
C PHE A 720 21.25 1.45 1.40
N LEU A 721 20.86 0.95 2.57
CA LEU A 721 20.24 1.74 3.63
C LEU A 721 21.35 2.35 4.50
N TYR A 722 21.18 3.59 4.97
CA TYR A 722 22.16 4.30 5.81
C TYR A 722 21.58 4.68 7.17
N ASP A 723 22.47 4.80 8.14
CA ASP A 723 22.15 5.44 9.42
C ASP A 723 22.31 6.97 9.31
N PHE A 724 21.31 7.69 9.83
CA PHE A 724 21.33 9.14 9.93
C PHE A 724 21.78 9.54 11.33
N TRP A 725 23.03 10.02 11.44
CA TRP A 725 23.65 10.31 12.72
C TRP A 725 23.32 11.73 13.18
N SER A 726 22.53 11.85 14.24
CA SER A 726 22.21 13.11 14.91
C SER A 726 22.97 13.18 16.24
N GLY A 727 24.22 13.62 16.18
CA GLY A 727 25.15 13.51 17.31
C GLY A 727 25.70 12.09 17.45
N GLU A 728 25.65 11.52 18.65
CA GLU A 728 26.12 10.15 18.93
C GLU A 728 25.05 9.07 18.68
N ASN A 729 23.82 9.47 18.39
CA ASN A 729 22.70 8.55 18.19
C ASN A 729 22.23 8.52 16.73
N VAL A 730 21.78 7.35 16.29
CA VAL A 730 21.07 7.20 15.02
C VAL A 730 19.64 7.69 15.20
N ASN A 731 19.20 8.60 14.34
CA ASN A 731 17.79 9.01 14.29
C ASN A 731 17.01 8.00 13.43
N GLU A 732 16.20 7.17 14.08
CA GLU A 732 15.38 6.17 13.40
C GLU A 732 14.18 6.80 12.66
N ASP A 733 13.85 8.08 12.89
CA ASP A 733 12.79 8.78 12.13
C ASP A 733 13.19 9.13 10.69
N VAL A 734 14.49 9.09 10.38
CA VAL A 734 15.01 9.48 9.07
C VAL A 734 15.38 8.24 8.26
N PHE A 735 14.73 8.06 7.11
CA PHE A 735 15.03 7.01 6.14
C PHE A 735 16.01 7.54 5.10
N VAL A 736 17.14 6.87 4.93
CA VAL A 736 18.15 7.26 3.95
C VAL A 736 18.61 6.03 3.20
N TYR A 737 18.49 6.04 1.88
CA TYR A 737 18.96 4.94 1.05
C TYR A 737 19.37 5.39 -0.35
N SER A 738 20.27 4.61 -0.94
CA SER A 738 20.77 4.82 -2.30
C SER A 738 20.53 3.60 -3.17
N ASN A 739 20.49 3.82 -4.48
CA ASN A 739 20.47 2.76 -5.47
C ASN A 739 21.21 3.22 -6.73
N LYS A 740 21.59 2.25 -7.59
CA LYS A 740 22.39 2.49 -8.79
C LYS A 740 22.13 1.46 -9.88
N VAL A 741 22.00 1.94 -11.11
CA VAL A 741 21.98 1.12 -12.33
C VAL A 741 22.87 1.78 -13.40
N GLY A 742 23.89 1.07 -13.87
CA GLY A 742 24.87 1.65 -14.80
C GLY A 742 25.58 2.85 -14.17
N GLU A 743 25.55 4.02 -14.82
CA GLU A 743 26.12 5.27 -14.29
C GLU A 743 25.08 6.15 -13.56
N GLU A 744 23.80 5.80 -13.65
CA GLU A 744 22.73 6.50 -12.94
C GLU A 744 22.63 6.02 -11.50
N ARG A 745 22.44 6.97 -10.58
CA ARG A 745 22.38 6.73 -9.14
C ARG A 745 21.36 7.64 -8.49
N THR A 746 20.91 7.23 -7.31
CA THR A 746 19.87 7.91 -6.56
C THR A 746 20.23 7.96 -5.09
N LEU A 747 19.87 9.05 -4.40
CA LEU A 747 19.92 9.14 -2.94
C LEU A 747 18.58 9.70 -2.46
N VAL A 748 17.89 8.95 -1.62
CA VAL A 748 16.59 9.32 -1.04
C VAL A 748 16.77 9.57 0.44
N ILE A 749 16.21 10.67 0.93
CA ILE A 749 16.22 11.07 2.33
C ILE A 749 14.79 11.49 2.71
N TYR A 750 14.25 10.92 3.78
CA TYR A 750 12.92 11.27 4.26
C TYR A 750 12.85 11.28 5.77
N ASN A 751 12.34 12.36 6.36
CA ASN A 751 12.07 12.47 7.78
C ASN A 751 10.60 12.12 8.07
N ASN A 752 10.28 10.90 8.51
CA ASN A 752 8.89 10.51 8.82
C ASN A 752 8.44 10.98 10.21
N ARG A 753 8.68 12.24 10.53
CA ARG A 753 8.33 12.88 11.80
C ARG A 753 8.06 14.36 11.55
N PHE A 754 7.15 14.95 12.31
CA PHE A 754 6.86 16.40 12.21
C PHE A 754 8.00 17.30 12.73
N ASN A 755 8.93 16.76 13.53
CA ASN A 755 10.00 17.55 14.14
C ASN A 755 11.16 17.82 13.17
N LYS A 756 11.79 18.99 13.28
CA LYS A 756 13.06 19.28 12.58
C LYS A 756 14.18 18.40 13.14
N THR A 757 15.04 17.90 12.26
CA THR A 757 16.26 17.16 12.62
C THR A 757 17.44 17.56 11.73
N GLN A 758 18.65 17.24 12.16
CA GLN A 758 19.87 17.49 11.38
C GLN A 758 20.91 16.42 11.71
N GLY A 759 21.75 16.07 10.75
CA GLY A 759 22.68 14.97 10.92
C GLY A 759 23.49 14.63 9.69
N TYR A 760 24.35 13.63 9.85
CA TYR A 760 25.27 13.15 8.82
C TYR A 760 24.88 11.75 8.33
N ILE A 761 25.05 11.54 7.02
CA ILE A 761 24.91 10.26 6.35
C ILE A 761 26.30 9.83 5.89
N LYS A 762 26.84 8.76 6.47
CA LYS A 762 28.23 8.34 6.22
C LYS A 762 28.37 6.90 5.75
N THR A 763 27.92 5.95 6.56
CA THR A 763 28.09 4.51 6.31
C THR A 763 26.74 3.83 6.19
N SER A 764 26.67 2.82 5.32
CA SER A 764 25.48 1.98 5.22
C SER A 764 25.28 1.16 6.50
N VAL A 765 24.06 0.71 6.73
CA VAL A 765 23.78 -0.39 7.67
C VAL A 765 24.49 -1.67 7.20
N GLY A 766 24.60 -2.65 8.10
CA GLY A 766 25.13 -3.96 7.75
C GLY A 766 24.23 -4.67 6.73
N PHE A 767 24.84 -5.28 5.72
CA PHE A 767 24.14 -6.14 4.78
C PHE A 767 24.99 -7.37 4.43
N ASN A 768 24.34 -8.47 4.10
CA ASN A 768 25.01 -9.72 3.79
C ASN A 768 25.57 -9.70 2.35
N GLU A 769 26.88 -9.95 2.23
CA GLU A 769 27.58 -10.20 0.98
C GLU A 769 28.46 -11.44 1.17
N VAL A 770 28.15 -12.51 0.43
CA VAL A 770 28.90 -13.78 0.44
C VAL A 770 29.03 -14.39 1.85
N GLY A 771 27.99 -14.28 2.69
CA GLY A 771 27.96 -14.85 4.03
C GLY A 771 28.68 -14.01 5.10
N SER A 772 29.09 -12.78 4.77
CA SER A 772 29.67 -11.82 5.70
C SER A 772 28.86 -10.52 5.72
N ILE A 773 28.70 -9.93 6.91
CA ILE A 773 28.05 -8.62 7.06
C ILE A 773 29.10 -7.54 6.80
N ILE A 774 28.88 -6.72 5.78
CA ILE A 774 29.76 -5.60 5.43
C ILE A 774 28.98 -4.28 5.41
N GLN A 775 29.72 -3.17 5.38
CA GLN A 775 29.20 -1.81 5.23
C GLN A 775 29.97 -1.08 4.13
N LYS A 776 29.36 -0.07 3.51
CA LYS A 776 30.01 0.81 2.52
C LYS A 776 29.89 2.27 2.90
N ASN A 777 30.91 3.07 2.57
CA ASN A 777 30.82 4.52 2.66
C ASN A 777 29.86 5.06 1.57
N LEU A 778 29.18 6.17 1.84
CA LEU A 778 28.26 6.83 0.90
C LEU A 778 28.92 7.12 -0.46
N GLY A 779 30.15 7.64 -0.47
CA GLY A 779 30.89 7.95 -1.70
C GLY A 779 31.22 6.71 -2.53
N GLU A 780 31.58 5.61 -1.87
CA GLU A 780 31.84 4.31 -2.50
C GLU A 780 30.56 3.70 -3.08
N ALA A 781 29.48 3.70 -2.30
CA ALA A 781 28.18 3.15 -2.71
C ALA A 781 27.59 3.88 -3.92
N LEU A 782 27.75 5.21 -3.99
CA LEU A 782 27.34 6.04 -5.13
C LEU A 782 28.37 6.07 -6.28
N ASN A 783 29.51 5.42 -6.11
CA ASN A 783 30.62 5.38 -7.06
C ASN A 783 31.06 6.79 -7.51
N LEU A 784 31.32 7.68 -6.56
CA LEU A 784 31.72 9.06 -6.82
C LEU A 784 33.25 9.20 -6.93
N PRO A 785 33.79 9.91 -7.94
CA PRO A 785 35.20 10.25 -7.97
C PRO A 785 35.51 11.34 -6.93
N ALA A 786 36.57 11.16 -6.15
CA ALA A 786 36.83 11.93 -4.94
C ALA A 786 37.08 13.44 -5.18
N GLU A 787 37.84 13.81 -6.22
CA GLU A 787 38.29 15.20 -6.44
C GLU A 787 37.30 16.08 -7.25
N ASN A 788 36.07 15.61 -7.46
CA ASN A 788 35.08 16.27 -8.32
C ASN A 788 33.91 16.86 -7.53
N TYR A 789 33.11 17.67 -8.20
CA TYR A 789 31.81 18.11 -7.74
C TYR A 789 30.68 17.36 -8.46
N SER A 790 29.59 17.11 -7.76
CA SER A 790 28.38 16.52 -8.35
C SER A 790 27.23 17.53 -8.31
N ILE A 791 26.64 17.80 -9.47
CA ILE A 791 25.38 18.52 -9.58
C ILE A 791 24.27 17.48 -9.55
N VAL A 792 23.33 17.62 -8.62
CA VAL A 792 22.20 16.70 -8.45
C VAL A 792 20.89 17.48 -8.48
N LYS A 793 19.80 16.85 -8.93
CA LYS A 793 18.47 17.45 -8.87
C LYS A 793 17.64 16.74 -7.81
N ASP A 794 17.07 17.50 -6.88
CA ASP A 794 16.03 17.01 -6.00
C ASP A 794 14.67 17.05 -6.71
N TYR A 795 14.06 15.89 -6.92
CA TYR A 795 12.77 15.77 -7.59
C TYR A 795 11.59 16.21 -6.72
N MET A 796 11.76 16.35 -5.41
CA MET A 796 10.71 16.81 -4.51
C MET A 796 10.60 18.34 -4.51
N SER A 797 11.72 19.07 -4.45
CA SER A 797 11.73 20.54 -4.54
C SER A 797 11.89 21.10 -5.96
N GLY A 798 12.41 20.30 -6.90
CA GLY A 798 12.76 20.74 -8.26
C GLY A 798 14.08 21.51 -8.35
N LEU A 799 14.78 21.71 -7.24
CA LEU A 799 16.05 22.45 -7.18
C LEU A 799 17.26 21.57 -7.49
N GLU A 800 18.31 22.18 -7.99
CA GLU A 800 19.64 21.60 -8.17
C GLU A 800 20.56 21.94 -6.99
N PHE A 801 21.39 20.97 -6.60
CA PHE A 801 22.37 21.11 -5.53
C PHE A 801 23.75 20.80 -6.08
N LEU A 802 24.76 21.52 -5.60
CA LEU A 802 26.17 21.25 -5.87
C LEU A 802 26.79 20.60 -4.65
N LEU A 803 27.31 19.39 -4.82
CA LEU A 803 27.88 18.56 -3.76
C LEU A 803 29.38 18.37 -3.99
N SER A 804 30.17 18.49 -2.94
CA SER A 804 31.59 18.13 -2.93
C SER A 804 31.74 16.61 -2.74
N ASN A 805 32.28 15.91 -3.74
CA ASN A 805 32.46 14.46 -3.63
C ASN A 805 33.52 14.11 -2.58
N LYS A 806 34.54 14.97 -2.43
CA LYS A 806 35.58 14.82 -1.41
C LYS A 806 34.97 14.81 -0.01
N ASP A 807 34.08 15.77 0.27
CA ASP A 807 33.40 15.85 1.56
C ASP A 807 32.49 14.63 1.79
N ILE A 808 31.79 14.15 0.75
CA ILE A 808 30.97 12.93 0.84
C ILE A 808 31.82 11.71 1.23
N HIS A 809 33.04 11.56 0.69
CA HIS A 809 33.93 10.45 1.02
C HIS A 809 34.51 10.57 2.44
N GLU A 810 35.05 11.74 2.79
CA GLU A 810 35.77 11.96 4.06
C GLU A 810 34.83 12.11 5.26
N HIS A 811 33.78 12.93 5.11
CA HIS A 811 32.91 13.40 6.18
C HIS A 811 31.46 12.86 6.06
N GLY A 812 31.04 12.42 4.89
CA GLY A 812 29.65 12.06 4.59
C GLY A 812 28.83 13.26 4.12
N TYR A 813 27.52 13.06 3.95
CA TYR A 813 26.59 14.13 3.56
C TYR A 813 25.84 14.67 4.78
N TYR A 814 25.96 15.98 5.03
CA TYR A 814 25.17 16.68 6.05
C TYR A 814 23.83 17.13 5.48
N SER A 815 22.75 16.92 6.24
CA SER A 815 21.42 17.40 5.87
C SER A 815 20.68 17.96 7.07
N GLU A 816 19.98 19.08 6.86
CA GLU A 816 18.96 19.59 7.77
C GLU A 816 17.58 19.31 7.17
N LEU A 817 16.70 18.69 7.95
CA LEU A 817 15.39 18.24 7.50
C LEU A 817 14.30 18.85 8.38
N HIS A 818 13.34 19.54 7.77
CA HIS A 818 12.08 19.93 8.39
C HIS A 818 11.18 18.69 8.59
N GLY A 819 10.05 18.89 9.29
CA GLY A 819 9.07 17.82 9.50
C GLY A 819 8.53 17.29 8.18
N TYR A 820 8.49 15.97 8.02
CA TYR A 820 8.04 15.29 6.78
C TYR A 820 8.80 15.70 5.50
N GLN A 821 9.96 16.35 5.64
CA GLN A 821 10.73 16.75 4.46
C GLN A 821 11.29 15.53 3.73
N SER A 822 11.11 15.56 2.41
CA SER A 822 11.50 14.53 1.47
C SER A 822 12.50 15.08 0.47
N ILE A 823 13.57 14.34 0.20
CA ILE A 823 14.59 14.67 -0.80
C ILE A 823 14.82 13.42 -1.66
N CYS A 824 14.77 13.58 -2.98
CA CYS A 824 15.08 12.52 -3.94
C CYS A 824 16.10 13.03 -4.95
N PHE A 825 17.39 12.84 -4.65
CA PHE A 825 18.47 13.24 -5.54
C PHE A 825 18.65 12.24 -6.68
N MET A 826 18.45 12.74 -7.89
CA MET A 826 18.64 12.02 -9.16
C MET A 826 19.42 12.90 -10.14
N ASP A 827 19.64 12.41 -11.36
CA ASP A 827 20.30 13.13 -12.46
C ASP A 827 21.69 13.70 -12.09
N TRP A 828 22.49 12.85 -11.46
CA TRP A 828 23.83 13.20 -10.99
C TRP A 828 24.79 13.49 -12.15
N ARG A 829 25.24 14.75 -12.27
CA ARG A 829 26.24 15.19 -13.25
C ARG A 829 27.55 15.51 -12.53
N ILE A 830 28.59 14.75 -12.84
CA ILE A 830 29.92 14.94 -12.25
C ILE A 830 30.68 15.98 -13.08
N GLN A 831 31.25 16.98 -12.41
CA GLN A 831 32.08 18.00 -13.03
C GLN A 831 33.43 18.08 -12.30
N PRO A 832 34.57 18.03 -13.02
CA PRO A 832 35.82 18.48 -12.44
C PRO A 832 35.74 19.98 -12.17
N ASP A 833 36.49 20.46 -11.18
CA ASP A 833 36.66 21.90 -11.08
C ASP A 833 37.51 22.41 -12.26
N ASN A 834 37.30 23.67 -12.64
CA ASN A 834 38.09 24.31 -13.69
C ASN A 834 39.37 24.92 -13.12
N GLU A 835 40.25 25.41 -14.01
CA GLU A 835 41.53 26.04 -13.65
C GLU A 835 41.38 27.26 -12.72
N TYR A 836 40.18 27.84 -12.65
CA TYR A 836 39.84 29.00 -11.82
C TYR A 836 39.05 28.64 -10.55
N PHE A 837 38.84 27.35 -10.28
CA PHE A 837 38.13 26.84 -9.11
C PHE A 837 36.69 27.37 -8.95
N HIS A 838 35.98 27.64 -10.05
CA HIS A 838 34.65 28.24 -9.98
C HIS A 838 33.62 27.33 -9.29
N TYR A 839 33.72 26.00 -9.42
CA TYR A 839 32.80 25.10 -8.72
C TYR A 839 33.06 25.08 -7.22
N ALA A 840 34.33 25.12 -6.78
CA ALA A 840 34.66 25.30 -5.36
C ALA A 840 34.13 26.63 -4.80
N GLN A 841 34.32 27.73 -5.52
CA GLN A 841 33.81 29.05 -5.12
C GLN A 841 32.28 29.06 -5.03
N LEU A 842 31.60 28.47 -6.03
CA LEU A 842 30.14 28.37 -6.04
C LEU A 842 29.63 27.47 -4.91
N HIS A 843 30.28 26.33 -4.65
CA HIS A 843 29.93 25.44 -3.54
C HIS A 843 30.01 26.17 -2.20
N GLN A 844 31.08 26.94 -1.98
CA GLN A 844 31.23 27.77 -0.79
C GLN A 844 30.17 28.88 -0.70
N PHE A 845 29.82 29.51 -1.83
CA PHE A 845 28.80 30.55 -1.87
C PHE A 845 27.40 30.02 -1.59
N LEU A 846 27.04 28.86 -2.15
CA LEU A 846 25.74 28.23 -1.95
C LEU A 846 25.60 27.64 -0.54
N ALA A 847 26.70 27.18 0.06
CA ALA A 847 26.74 26.62 1.42
C ALA A 847 25.64 25.55 1.65
N GLY A 848 25.47 24.64 0.68
CA GLY A 848 24.47 23.57 0.71
C GLY A 848 23.05 23.97 0.29
N LYS A 849 22.79 25.23 -0.07
CA LYS A 849 21.46 25.66 -0.57
C LYS A 849 21.24 25.20 -2.01
N GLY A 850 20.04 24.69 -2.28
CA GLY A 850 19.59 24.37 -3.63
C GLY A 850 19.22 25.63 -4.41
N VAL A 851 19.41 25.59 -5.73
CA VAL A 851 19.06 26.66 -6.67
C VAL A 851 18.32 26.08 -7.88
N PRO A 852 17.49 26.87 -8.60
CA PRO A 852 16.79 26.34 -9.78
C PRO A 852 17.71 25.79 -10.88
N SER A 853 18.92 26.36 -11.02
CA SER A 853 19.94 25.86 -11.93
C SER A 853 21.34 26.22 -11.43
N ILE A 854 22.19 25.21 -11.23
CA ILE A 854 23.61 25.42 -10.88
C ILE A 854 24.34 26.11 -12.02
N GLN A 855 23.99 25.81 -13.27
CA GLN A 855 24.62 26.42 -14.43
C GLN A 855 24.38 27.94 -14.46
N ASP A 856 23.17 28.38 -14.14
CA ASP A 856 22.81 29.79 -14.11
C ASP A 856 23.50 30.52 -12.95
N SER A 857 23.52 29.92 -11.76
CA SER A 857 24.24 30.46 -10.61
C SER A 857 25.76 30.53 -10.84
N LEU A 858 26.33 29.55 -11.54
CA LEU A 858 27.74 29.57 -11.93
C LEU A 858 28.03 30.71 -12.91
N GLN A 859 27.17 30.92 -13.91
CA GLN A 859 27.31 32.04 -14.84
C GLN A 859 27.20 33.39 -14.12
N GLU A 860 26.25 33.55 -13.20
CA GLU A 860 26.13 34.78 -12.41
C GLU A 860 27.38 35.03 -11.56
N LEU A 861 27.97 33.99 -10.97
CA LEU A 861 29.22 34.09 -10.22
C LEU A 861 30.38 34.53 -11.13
N ILE A 862 30.54 33.89 -12.29
CA ILE A 862 31.61 34.19 -13.26
C ILE A 862 31.49 35.62 -13.79
N TYR A 863 30.28 36.05 -14.14
CA TYR A 863 30.04 37.38 -14.72
C TYR A 863 29.74 38.46 -13.69
N LYS A 864 29.79 38.14 -12.39
CA LYS A 864 29.59 39.10 -11.29
C LYS A 864 30.40 40.39 -11.44
N PRO A 865 31.68 40.38 -11.89
CA PRO A 865 32.44 41.61 -12.12
C PRO A 865 31.81 42.56 -13.14
N ILE A 866 31.00 42.07 -14.08
CA ILE A 866 30.29 42.88 -15.08
C ILE A 866 28.85 43.17 -14.63
N ILE A 867 28.16 42.18 -14.08
CA ILE A 867 26.77 42.30 -13.64
C ILE A 867 26.65 43.31 -12.50
N GLN A 868 27.58 43.33 -11.54
CA GLN A 868 27.49 44.22 -10.37
C GLN A 868 27.62 45.71 -10.76
N PRO A 869 28.63 46.15 -11.53
CA PRO A 869 28.66 47.53 -12.02
C PRO A 869 27.42 47.91 -12.84
N TYR A 870 26.85 46.97 -13.60
CA TYR A 870 25.61 47.23 -14.33
C TYR A 870 24.41 47.40 -13.38
N ARG A 871 24.26 46.58 -12.32
CA ARG A 871 23.25 46.77 -11.26
C ARG A 871 23.39 48.12 -10.54
N ASP A 872 24.62 48.58 -10.32
CA ASP A 872 24.89 49.87 -9.68
C ASP A 872 24.43 51.06 -10.55
N ILE A 873 24.36 50.87 -11.88
CA ILE A 873 23.82 51.85 -12.83
C ILE A 873 22.30 51.66 -12.99
N HIS A 874 21.84 50.43 -13.20
CA HIS A 874 20.45 50.10 -13.50
C HIS A 874 19.76 49.59 -12.23
N ASN A 875 19.25 50.53 -11.41
CA ASN A 875 18.52 50.25 -10.17
C ASN A 875 17.36 51.24 -9.98
N LYS A 876 16.37 50.84 -9.15
CA LYS A 876 15.16 51.63 -8.87
C LYS A 876 15.43 53.09 -8.50
N HIS A 877 16.45 53.36 -7.69
CA HIS A 877 16.77 54.71 -7.23
C HIS A 877 17.15 55.63 -8.38
N LEU A 878 18.14 55.22 -9.20
CA LEU A 878 18.63 56.04 -10.31
C LEU A 878 17.59 56.14 -11.43
N ILE A 879 16.85 55.07 -11.71
CA ILE A 879 15.75 55.08 -12.69
C ILE A 879 14.67 56.09 -12.28
N THR A 880 14.24 56.07 -11.02
CA THR A 880 13.20 57.01 -10.52
C THR A 880 13.68 58.45 -10.60
N GLN A 881 14.93 58.74 -10.22
CA GLN A 881 15.51 60.09 -10.31
C GLN A 881 15.60 60.59 -11.76
N LEU A 882 16.07 59.75 -12.69
CA LEU A 882 16.17 60.11 -14.10
C LEU A 882 14.80 60.29 -14.74
N PHE A 883 13.81 59.47 -14.34
CA PHE A 883 12.43 59.61 -14.80
C PHE A 883 11.79 60.92 -14.32
N GLN A 884 12.01 61.31 -13.05
CA GLN A 884 11.57 62.61 -12.53
C GLN A 884 12.19 63.78 -13.31
N LEU A 885 13.49 63.70 -13.62
CA LEU A 885 14.15 64.72 -14.45
C LEU A 885 13.56 64.79 -15.86
N TYR A 886 13.25 63.64 -16.46
CA TYR A 886 12.57 63.54 -17.75
C TYR A 886 11.15 64.12 -17.74
N GLN A 887 10.43 64.05 -16.61
CA GLN A 887 9.10 64.62 -16.47
C GLN A 887 9.09 66.15 -16.32
N THR A 888 10.23 66.79 -16.06
CA THR A 888 10.33 68.25 -15.89
C THR A 888 9.99 69.01 -17.17
N LYS A 889 9.09 70.01 -17.07
CA LYS A 889 8.47 70.71 -18.22
C LYS A 889 8.91 72.16 -18.43
N GLU A 890 9.33 72.87 -17.38
CA GLU A 890 9.47 74.33 -17.42
C GLU A 890 10.93 74.83 -17.47
N GLU A 891 11.81 74.35 -16.59
CA GLU A 891 13.24 74.72 -16.56
C GLU A 891 14.10 73.47 -16.38
N PHE A 892 14.81 73.06 -17.43
CA PHE A 892 15.63 71.85 -17.38
C PHE A 892 17.07 72.16 -16.96
N ASN A 893 17.47 71.68 -15.79
CA ASN A 893 18.86 71.67 -15.34
C ASN A 893 19.26 70.25 -14.89
N PHE A 894 20.29 69.67 -15.51
CA PHE A 894 20.76 68.34 -15.13
C PHE A 894 21.70 68.43 -13.92
N PRO A 895 21.39 67.79 -12.78
CA PRO A 895 22.21 67.90 -11.57
C PRO A 895 23.65 67.43 -11.80
N LYS A 896 24.63 68.27 -11.43
CA LYS A 896 26.07 67.94 -11.55
C LYS A 896 26.44 66.67 -10.79
N ALA A 897 25.81 66.42 -9.64
CA ALA A 897 26.03 65.23 -8.82
C ALA A 897 25.65 63.95 -9.58
N ILE A 898 24.43 63.88 -10.14
CA ILE A 898 23.95 62.73 -10.92
C ILE A 898 24.81 62.54 -12.18
N LYS A 899 25.22 63.63 -12.84
CA LYS A 899 26.13 63.54 -14.00
C LYS A 899 27.47 62.91 -13.63
N SER A 900 28.06 63.33 -12.51
CA SER A 900 29.33 62.77 -12.03
C SER A 900 29.17 61.29 -11.66
N GLU A 901 28.09 60.95 -10.97
CA GLU A 901 27.78 59.57 -10.58
C GLU A 901 27.62 58.65 -11.79
N LEU A 902 26.86 59.05 -12.81
CA LEU A 902 26.70 58.29 -14.04
C LEU A 902 28.02 58.09 -14.79
N ASN A 903 28.86 59.13 -14.89
CA ASN A 903 30.17 59.00 -15.54
C ASN A 903 31.06 57.98 -14.82
N VAL A 904 31.11 58.03 -13.49
CA VAL A 904 31.91 57.10 -12.69
C VAL A 904 31.39 55.67 -12.85
N LYS A 905 30.08 55.47 -12.70
CA LYS A 905 29.49 54.13 -12.75
C LYS A 905 29.56 53.51 -14.16
N ILE A 906 29.24 54.26 -15.21
CA ILE A 906 29.34 53.77 -16.60
C ILE A 906 30.80 53.50 -16.97
N HIS A 907 31.74 54.39 -16.63
CA HIS A 907 33.16 54.13 -16.85
C HIS A 907 33.62 52.87 -16.10
N SER A 908 33.17 52.67 -14.86
CA SER A 908 33.47 51.46 -14.09
C SER A 908 32.98 50.20 -14.81
N LEU A 909 31.76 50.18 -15.36
CA LEU A 909 31.25 49.05 -16.13
C LEU A 909 32.11 48.77 -17.37
N LEU A 910 32.40 49.79 -18.18
CA LEU A 910 33.22 49.63 -19.39
C LEU A 910 34.65 49.17 -19.07
N ASN A 911 35.22 49.69 -17.98
CA ASN A 911 36.54 49.32 -17.50
C ASN A 911 36.60 47.86 -17.02
N GLU A 912 35.58 47.40 -16.28
CA GLU A 912 35.46 46.00 -15.88
C GLU A 912 35.25 45.07 -17.09
N ILE A 913 34.53 45.52 -18.14
CA ILE A 913 34.44 44.79 -19.40
C ILE A 913 35.83 44.64 -20.05
N CYS A 914 36.63 45.72 -20.13
CA CYS A 914 37.99 45.65 -20.67
C CYS A 914 38.87 44.69 -19.86
N ARG A 915 38.80 44.75 -18.52
CA ARG A 915 39.57 43.86 -17.64
C ARG A 915 39.16 42.40 -17.80
N PHE A 916 37.85 42.15 -17.83
CA PHE A 916 37.30 40.80 -17.95
C PHE A 916 37.65 40.15 -19.30
N LEU A 917 37.65 40.93 -20.39
CA LEU A 917 38.03 40.47 -21.72
C LEU A 917 39.54 40.59 -22.03
N GLN A 918 40.34 41.07 -21.08
CA GLN A 918 41.79 41.26 -21.19
C GLN A 918 42.20 42.15 -22.38
N PHE A 919 41.48 43.24 -22.61
CA PHE A 919 41.84 44.22 -23.64
C PHE A 919 43.06 45.07 -23.23
N SER A 920 43.76 45.63 -24.21
CA SER A 920 44.97 46.43 -23.99
C SER A 920 44.67 47.76 -23.27
N ASP A 921 45.68 48.31 -22.60
CA ASP A 921 45.60 49.60 -21.91
C ASP A 921 45.16 50.75 -22.85
N GLU A 922 45.48 50.65 -24.14
CA GLU A 922 45.08 51.62 -25.16
C GLU A 922 43.55 51.63 -25.37
N ILE A 923 42.92 50.45 -25.48
CA ILE A 923 41.46 50.30 -25.56
C ILE A 923 40.81 50.75 -24.25
N GLN A 924 41.42 50.40 -23.11
CA GLN A 924 40.94 50.80 -21.80
C GLN A 924 40.90 52.33 -21.62
N SER A 925 41.87 53.06 -22.18
CA SER A 925 41.89 54.54 -22.13
C SER A 925 40.73 55.21 -22.88
N GLN A 926 40.16 54.55 -23.90
CA GLN A 926 39.03 55.05 -24.69
C GLN A 926 37.68 54.90 -23.96
N THR A 927 37.61 54.11 -22.89
CA THR A 927 36.37 53.91 -22.12
C THR A 927 35.91 55.19 -21.41
N VAL A 928 36.81 56.12 -21.11
CA VAL A 928 36.47 57.42 -20.49
C VAL A 928 35.67 58.29 -21.45
N SER A 929 36.10 58.40 -22.73
CA SER A 929 35.36 59.16 -23.74
C SER A 929 34.03 58.50 -24.06
N LEU A 930 34.00 57.17 -24.18
CA LEU A 930 32.75 56.43 -24.42
C LEU A 930 31.74 56.62 -23.28
N ALA A 931 32.17 56.56 -22.03
CA ALA A 931 31.29 56.83 -20.87
C ALA A 931 30.71 58.24 -20.92
N GLN A 932 31.52 59.26 -21.27
CA GLN A 932 31.05 60.64 -21.40
C GLN A 932 30.02 60.80 -22.52
N GLU A 933 30.17 60.07 -23.62
CA GLU A 933 29.22 60.06 -24.73
C GLU A 933 27.89 59.39 -24.35
N ILE A 934 27.92 58.23 -23.68
CA ILE A 934 26.71 57.56 -23.18
C ILE A 934 25.97 58.48 -22.19
N VAL A 935 26.69 59.13 -21.27
CA VAL A 935 26.07 60.11 -20.34
C VAL A 935 25.46 61.29 -21.09
N LYS A 936 26.07 61.75 -22.19
CA LYS A 936 25.49 62.81 -23.04
C LYS A 936 24.17 62.36 -23.66
N GLU A 937 24.03 61.12 -24.08
CA GLU A 937 22.77 60.57 -24.59
C GLU A 937 21.70 60.47 -23.51
N VAL A 938 22.06 59.99 -22.31
CA VAL A 938 21.14 59.98 -21.15
C VAL A 938 20.60 61.39 -20.87
N ILE A 939 21.49 62.39 -20.81
CA ILE A 939 21.09 63.79 -20.60
C ILE A 939 20.18 64.28 -21.75
N THR A 940 20.46 63.87 -22.99
CA THR A 940 19.67 64.26 -24.17
C THR A 940 18.25 63.72 -24.08
N ILE A 941 18.07 62.45 -23.69
CA ILE A 941 16.73 61.88 -23.50
C ILE A 941 16.02 62.53 -22.31
N CYS A 942 16.68 62.78 -21.18
CA CYS A 942 16.04 63.50 -20.07
C CYS A 942 15.53 64.89 -20.50
N LYS A 943 16.23 65.57 -21.43
CA LYS A 943 15.82 66.88 -21.97
C LYS A 943 14.69 66.84 -22.98
N VAL A 944 14.29 65.65 -23.47
CA VAL A 944 13.44 65.55 -24.66
C VAL A 944 12.08 66.22 -24.48
N ASN A 945 11.42 66.01 -23.33
CA ASN A 945 10.12 66.62 -23.04
C ASN A 945 10.20 68.15 -23.01
N TYR A 946 11.25 68.70 -22.40
CA TYR A 946 11.49 70.13 -22.35
C TYR A 946 11.74 70.72 -23.75
N ILE A 947 12.58 70.06 -24.57
CA ILE A 947 12.87 70.49 -25.95
C ILE A 947 11.58 70.51 -26.78
N PHE A 948 10.79 69.43 -26.73
CA PHE A 948 9.58 69.31 -27.54
C PHE A 948 8.45 70.25 -27.11
N GLN A 949 8.32 70.56 -25.82
CA GLN A 949 7.35 71.55 -25.34
C GLN A 949 7.73 72.98 -25.73
N THR A 950 9.02 73.34 -25.62
CA THR A 950 9.54 74.65 -26.07
C THR A 950 9.43 74.80 -27.59
N PHE A 951 9.60 73.71 -28.33
CA PHE A 951 9.44 73.69 -29.79
C PHE A 951 7.97 73.73 -30.23
N SER A 952 7.05 73.10 -29.48
CA SER A 952 5.61 73.12 -29.75
C SER A 952 5.00 74.52 -29.61
N THR A 953 5.41 75.27 -28.60
CA THR A 953 4.92 76.64 -28.36
C THR A 953 5.40 77.66 -29.41
N SER A 954 6.41 77.32 -30.20
CA SER A 954 7.06 78.21 -31.17
C SER A 954 6.80 77.86 -32.65
N ASN A 955 6.05 76.79 -32.95
CA ASN A 955 5.96 76.23 -34.32
C ASN A 955 4.53 75.87 -34.77
N ALA A 956 4.27 75.91 -36.08
CA ALA A 956 2.94 75.69 -36.68
C ALA A 956 2.46 74.22 -36.67
N ASN A 957 3.35 73.27 -36.34
CA ASN A 957 3.08 71.82 -36.30
C ASN A 957 2.73 71.30 -34.89
N SER A 958 2.11 72.12 -34.03
CA SER A 958 1.86 71.81 -32.61
C SER A 958 1.10 70.48 -32.40
N THR A 959 0.16 70.14 -33.28
CA THR A 959 -0.61 68.88 -33.21
C THR A 959 0.26 67.63 -33.44
N ALA A 960 1.14 67.66 -34.44
CA ALA A 960 2.04 66.52 -34.73
C ALA A 960 3.07 66.33 -33.62
N ILE A 961 3.52 67.43 -33.00
CA ILE A 961 4.42 67.40 -31.85
C ILE A 961 3.73 66.79 -30.63
N SER A 962 2.49 67.16 -30.33
CA SER A 962 1.72 66.55 -29.24
C SER A 962 1.55 65.03 -29.43
N GLN A 963 1.22 64.58 -30.65
CA GLN A 963 1.09 63.14 -30.96
C GLN A 963 2.41 62.37 -30.89
N LEU A 964 3.55 63.02 -31.17
CA LEU A 964 4.87 62.43 -30.97
C LEU A 964 5.22 62.32 -29.48
N ILE A 965 4.88 63.33 -28.66
CA ILE A 965 5.10 63.28 -27.20
C ILE A 965 4.32 62.12 -26.57
N GLU A 966 3.12 61.80 -27.06
CA GLU A 966 2.34 60.62 -26.62
C GLU A 966 3.07 59.29 -26.86
N GLN A 967 4.08 59.24 -27.74
CA GLN A 967 4.87 58.04 -27.97
C GLN A 967 5.99 57.85 -26.92
N PHE A 968 6.37 58.89 -26.18
CA PHE A 968 7.45 58.84 -25.21
C PHE A 968 7.10 57.94 -24.00
N PRO A 969 8.08 57.51 -23.18
CA PRO A 969 7.80 56.68 -22.02
C PRO A 969 6.76 57.31 -21.10
N ALA A 970 5.69 56.56 -20.82
CA ALA A 970 4.55 57.02 -20.02
C ALA A 970 4.77 56.81 -18.52
N ASP A 971 5.53 55.77 -18.15
CA ASP A 971 5.83 55.38 -16.78
C ASP A 971 7.33 55.06 -16.57
N ALA A 972 7.68 54.80 -15.31
CA ALA A 972 9.06 54.50 -14.91
C ALA A 972 9.58 53.17 -15.46
N SER A 973 8.70 52.20 -15.76
CA SER A 973 9.07 50.89 -16.29
C SER A 973 9.44 50.98 -17.78
N GLU A 974 8.64 51.69 -18.59
CA GLU A 974 9.03 52.02 -19.97
C GLU A 974 10.30 52.87 -20.01
N TRP A 975 10.44 53.83 -19.09
CA TRP A 975 11.67 54.61 -18.97
C TRP A 975 12.88 53.72 -18.66
N SER A 976 12.71 52.72 -17.80
CA SER A 976 13.75 51.75 -17.45
C SER A 976 14.27 51.01 -18.70
N VAL A 977 13.39 50.51 -19.56
CA VAL A 977 13.78 49.80 -20.79
C VAL A 977 14.56 50.71 -21.75
N LEU A 978 14.12 51.96 -21.92
CA LEU A 978 14.83 52.94 -22.76
C LEU A 978 16.22 53.25 -22.19
N PHE A 979 16.33 53.47 -20.88
CA PHE A 979 17.60 53.73 -20.21
C PHE A 979 18.55 52.52 -20.29
N ALA A 980 18.03 51.30 -20.14
CA ALA A 980 18.80 50.08 -20.35
C ALA A 980 19.37 50.03 -21.77
N TRP A 981 18.57 50.34 -22.79
CA TRP A 981 19.04 50.38 -24.18
C TRP A 981 20.17 51.40 -24.38
N ILE A 982 20.06 52.63 -23.85
CA ILE A 982 21.11 53.68 -23.99
C ILE A 982 22.48 53.17 -23.53
N ILE A 983 22.52 52.41 -22.43
CA ILE A 983 23.77 51.87 -21.91
C ILE A 983 24.20 50.66 -22.74
N LEU A 984 23.30 49.69 -22.93
CA LEU A 984 23.64 48.38 -23.48
C LEU A 984 23.92 48.40 -24.99
N HIS A 985 23.36 49.33 -25.76
CA HIS A 985 23.54 49.35 -27.20
C HIS A 985 24.99 49.72 -27.61
N ARG A 986 25.70 50.51 -26.78
CA ARG A 986 27.07 50.99 -27.07
C ARG A 986 28.19 50.22 -26.39
N ILE A 987 27.92 49.25 -25.52
CA ILE A 987 28.99 48.52 -24.81
C ILE A 987 29.95 47.84 -25.79
N GLY A 988 29.46 47.34 -26.93
CA GLY A 988 30.26 46.73 -27.99
C GLY A 988 31.27 47.66 -28.67
N GLU A 989 31.12 48.97 -28.54
CA GLU A 989 32.09 49.96 -29.07
C GLU A 989 33.45 49.88 -28.39
N VAL A 990 33.50 49.28 -27.18
CA VAL A 990 34.76 48.95 -26.51
C VAL A 990 35.64 48.04 -27.38
N GLN A 991 35.03 47.15 -28.16
CA GLN A 991 35.74 46.23 -29.06
C GLN A 991 35.84 46.79 -30.49
N SER A 992 34.73 47.23 -31.06
CA SER A 992 34.67 47.71 -32.44
C SER A 992 33.53 48.70 -32.64
N HIS A 993 33.82 49.82 -33.29
CA HIS A 993 32.82 50.81 -33.65
C HIS A 993 31.95 50.35 -34.84
N SER A 994 32.49 49.56 -35.79
CA SER A 994 31.74 49.09 -36.96
C SER A 994 30.75 47.97 -36.62
N ASP A 995 31.11 47.11 -35.67
CA ASP A 995 30.36 45.89 -35.32
C ASP A 995 29.77 45.96 -33.91
N SER A 996 29.64 47.17 -33.35
CA SER A 996 29.14 47.42 -32.00
C SER A 996 27.81 46.72 -31.73
N ALA A 997 26.86 46.74 -32.68
CA ALA A 997 25.56 46.09 -32.51
C ALA A 997 25.68 44.58 -32.25
N ILE A 998 26.60 43.91 -32.96
CA ILE A 998 26.83 42.46 -32.86
C ILE A 998 27.48 42.13 -31.51
N TYR A 999 28.51 42.89 -31.12
CA TYR A 999 29.18 42.69 -29.84
C TYR A 999 28.27 43.00 -28.66
N SER A 1000 27.58 44.14 -28.67
CA SER A 1000 26.58 44.51 -27.65
C SER A 1000 25.50 43.44 -27.51
N ARG A 1001 24.92 42.96 -28.62
CA ARG A 1001 23.90 41.92 -28.62
C ARG A 1001 24.41 40.60 -28.04
N SER A 1002 25.62 40.19 -28.42
CA SER A 1002 26.28 38.98 -27.94
C SER A 1002 26.60 39.06 -26.45
N TRP A 1003 27.13 40.19 -25.98
CA TRP A 1003 27.52 40.39 -24.60
C TRP A 1003 26.33 40.52 -23.66
N VAL A 1004 25.28 41.23 -24.06
CA VAL A 1004 24.02 41.34 -23.31
C VAL A 1004 23.40 39.96 -23.07
N GLU A 1005 23.49 39.06 -24.05
CA GLU A 1005 23.01 37.69 -23.92
C GLU A 1005 23.96 36.80 -23.11
N LYS A 1006 25.25 36.81 -23.44
CA LYS A 1006 26.28 36.00 -22.78
C LYS A 1006 26.37 36.31 -21.28
N TRP A 1007 26.28 37.58 -20.90
CA TRP A 1007 26.36 38.05 -19.51
C TRP A 1007 24.99 38.25 -18.84
N ARG A 1008 23.90 37.90 -19.54
CA ARG A 1008 22.52 37.99 -19.06
C ARG A 1008 22.14 39.35 -18.45
N LEU A 1009 22.62 40.44 -19.04
CA LEU A 1009 22.39 41.79 -18.51
C LEU A 1009 20.91 42.18 -18.52
N VAL A 1010 20.11 41.57 -19.41
CA VAL A 1010 18.65 41.77 -19.48
C VAL A 1010 17.92 41.35 -18.20
N ASN A 1011 18.45 40.39 -17.43
CA ASN A 1011 17.83 39.94 -16.18
C ASN A 1011 17.85 41.03 -15.10
N VAL A 1012 18.84 41.93 -15.14
CA VAL A 1012 18.89 43.09 -14.24
C VAL A 1012 17.77 44.08 -14.57
N VAL A 1013 17.45 44.25 -15.86
CA VAL A 1013 16.36 45.12 -16.31
C VAL A 1013 15.00 44.57 -15.88
N GLU A 1014 14.79 43.27 -16.06
CA GLU A 1014 13.59 42.56 -15.60
C GLU A 1014 13.38 42.72 -14.09
N TRP A 1015 14.44 42.52 -13.30
CA TRP A 1015 14.37 42.67 -11.85
C TRP A 1015 13.98 44.09 -11.41
N VAL A 1016 14.58 45.12 -12.01
CA VAL A 1016 14.25 46.52 -11.69
C VAL A 1016 12.82 46.89 -12.09
N ILE A 1017 12.31 46.39 -13.21
CA ILE A 1017 10.91 46.60 -13.62
C ILE A 1017 9.95 45.99 -12.59
N GLY A 1018 10.27 44.81 -12.06
CA GLY A 1018 9.50 44.19 -10.97
C GLY A 1018 9.49 45.03 -9.69
N GLU A 1019 10.59 45.68 -9.33
CA GLU A 1019 10.64 46.57 -8.16
C GLU A 1019 9.86 47.89 -8.36
N LEU A 1020 9.55 48.27 -9.60
CA LEU A 1020 8.85 49.51 -9.95
C LEU A 1020 7.31 49.35 -10.01
N ASP A 1021 6.76 48.25 -9.47
CA ASP A 1021 5.34 47.86 -9.54
C ASP A 1021 4.82 47.71 -10.99
N GLY A 1022 5.72 47.39 -11.95
CA GLY A 1022 5.34 47.08 -13.32
C GLY A 1022 4.60 45.75 -13.43
N ASP A 1023 3.62 45.66 -14.32
CA ASP A 1023 2.93 44.39 -14.62
C ASP A 1023 3.95 43.37 -15.19
N LEU A 1024 4.33 42.39 -14.37
CA LEU A 1024 5.34 41.36 -14.67
C LEU A 1024 4.91 40.42 -15.81
N ASN A 1025 3.65 40.47 -16.26
CA ASN A 1025 3.09 39.55 -17.25
C ASN A 1025 3.78 39.61 -18.64
N ASN A 1026 4.60 40.63 -18.94
CA ASN A 1026 5.27 40.82 -20.23
C ASN A 1026 6.82 40.78 -20.18
N ALA A 1027 7.44 40.26 -19.11
CA ALA A 1027 8.90 40.31 -18.94
C ALA A 1027 9.71 39.68 -20.10
N SER A 1028 9.27 38.53 -20.61
CA SER A 1028 9.90 37.86 -21.76
C SER A 1028 9.83 38.70 -23.03
N GLU A 1029 8.76 39.47 -23.21
CA GLU A 1029 8.53 40.35 -24.36
C GLU A 1029 9.44 41.57 -24.31
N ILE A 1030 9.63 42.13 -23.11
CA ILE A 1030 10.53 43.27 -22.86
C ILE A 1030 11.98 42.85 -23.13
N ILE A 1031 12.39 41.68 -22.65
CA ILE A 1031 13.72 41.12 -22.91
C ILE A 1031 13.96 40.95 -24.41
N TYR A 1032 12.97 40.40 -25.11
CA TYR A 1032 13.07 40.16 -26.54
C TYR A 1032 13.11 41.47 -27.34
N LEU A 1033 12.27 42.44 -26.95
CA LEU A 1033 12.25 43.77 -27.55
C LEU A 1033 13.58 44.50 -27.36
N LEU A 1034 14.14 44.51 -26.15
CA LEU A 1034 15.43 45.16 -25.87
C LEU A 1034 16.56 44.59 -26.74
N LYS A 1035 16.59 43.26 -26.90
CA LYS A 1035 17.52 42.55 -27.81
C LYS A 1035 17.37 43.03 -29.26
N LEU A 1036 16.14 43.11 -29.77
CA LEU A 1036 15.86 43.60 -31.12
C LEU A 1036 16.28 45.06 -31.33
N LEU A 1037 16.03 45.93 -30.33
CA LEU A 1037 16.40 47.34 -30.40
C LEU A 1037 17.92 47.54 -30.44
N ILE A 1038 18.69 46.67 -29.79
CA ILE A 1038 20.16 46.69 -29.87
C ILE A 1038 20.62 46.23 -31.25
N SER A 1039 20.08 45.11 -31.76
CA SER A 1039 20.42 44.58 -33.09
C SER A 1039 20.16 45.58 -34.22
N HIS A 1040 19.08 46.37 -34.11
CA HIS A 1040 18.66 47.35 -35.12
C HIS A 1040 18.91 48.80 -34.68
N GLN A 1041 19.90 49.06 -33.81
CA GLN A 1041 20.17 50.38 -33.22
C GLN A 1041 20.41 51.51 -34.25
N THR A 1042 20.87 51.19 -35.46
CA THR A 1042 21.14 52.16 -36.55
C THR A 1042 20.07 52.17 -37.65
N TRP A 1043 18.88 51.61 -37.41
CA TRP A 1043 17.84 51.45 -38.45
C TRP A 1043 17.49 52.76 -39.19
N PHE A 1044 17.53 53.89 -38.48
CA PHE A 1044 17.21 55.22 -39.01
C PHE A 1044 18.39 55.91 -39.72
N GLN A 1045 19.63 55.43 -39.60
CA GLN A 1045 20.77 56.02 -40.29
C GLN A 1045 20.70 55.78 -41.82
N LYS A 1046 20.10 54.65 -42.23
CA LYS A 1046 19.82 54.33 -43.65
C LYS A 1046 18.78 55.26 -44.29
N PHE A 1047 17.93 55.92 -43.48
CA PHE A 1047 16.96 56.92 -43.95
C PHE A 1047 17.63 58.25 -44.35
N VAL A 1048 18.68 58.66 -43.62
CA VAL A 1048 19.41 59.91 -43.88
C VAL A 1048 20.22 59.84 -45.18
N SER A 1049 20.56 58.63 -45.62
CA SER A 1049 21.44 58.37 -46.77
C SER A 1049 20.70 58.09 -48.09
N ASN A 1050 19.42 57.66 -48.06
CA ASN A 1050 18.67 57.28 -49.28
C ASN A 1050 17.30 57.97 -49.39
N GLY A 1051 17.10 58.73 -50.47
CA GLY A 1051 15.82 59.37 -50.82
C GLY A 1051 14.85 58.47 -51.59
N LYS A 1052 13.56 58.79 -51.47
CA LYS A 1052 12.34 58.27 -52.14
C LYS A 1052 11.88 56.81 -51.89
N ASN A 1053 12.72 55.84 -51.50
CA ASN A 1053 12.27 54.43 -51.22
C ASN A 1053 12.67 53.89 -49.81
N SER A 1054 12.81 54.75 -48.81
CA SER A 1054 13.34 54.38 -47.49
C SER A 1054 12.43 53.44 -46.68
N SER A 1055 11.11 53.58 -46.74
CA SER A 1055 10.15 52.73 -46.01
C SER A 1055 10.24 51.26 -46.39
N TYR A 1056 10.18 50.95 -47.70
CA TYR A 1056 10.26 49.58 -48.20
C TYR A 1056 11.57 48.90 -47.79
N LEU A 1057 12.71 49.57 -47.98
CA LEU A 1057 14.01 48.98 -47.68
C LEU A 1057 14.17 48.65 -46.19
N ILE A 1058 13.68 49.52 -45.30
CA ILE A 1058 13.77 49.32 -43.85
C ILE A 1058 12.86 48.17 -43.41
N ILE A 1059 11.57 48.20 -43.81
CA ILE A 1059 10.63 47.13 -43.44
C ILE A 1059 11.04 45.79 -44.04
N ASN A 1060 11.49 45.76 -45.30
CA ASN A 1060 11.95 44.53 -45.93
C ASN A 1060 13.17 43.94 -45.22
N HIS A 1061 14.11 44.77 -44.76
CA HIS A 1061 15.25 44.30 -43.96
C HIS A 1061 14.79 43.75 -42.59
N LEU A 1062 13.90 44.47 -41.90
CA LEU A 1062 13.36 44.01 -40.62
C LEU A 1062 12.59 42.71 -40.75
N PHE A 1063 11.74 42.57 -41.78
CA PHE A 1063 10.91 41.37 -41.97
C PHE A 1063 11.71 40.17 -42.49
N GLN A 1064 12.96 40.35 -42.93
CA GLN A 1064 13.87 39.25 -43.24
C GLN A 1064 14.59 38.69 -42.00
N ASP A 1065 14.56 39.42 -40.87
CA ASP A 1065 15.16 38.98 -39.62
C ASP A 1065 14.22 37.99 -38.90
N PRO A 1066 14.64 36.73 -38.67
CA PRO A 1066 13.83 35.74 -37.95
C PRO A 1066 13.44 36.19 -36.55
N GLU A 1067 14.27 36.98 -35.85
CA GLU A 1067 13.93 37.46 -34.53
C GLU A 1067 12.76 38.46 -34.58
N VAL A 1068 12.74 39.34 -35.59
CA VAL A 1068 11.62 40.27 -35.80
C VAL A 1068 10.34 39.52 -36.17
N GLN A 1069 10.43 38.49 -37.02
CA GLN A 1069 9.27 37.65 -37.38
C GLN A 1069 8.65 36.95 -36.16
N ASN A 1070 9.50 36.44 -35.26
CA ASN A 1070 9.06 35.81 -34.02
C ASN A 1070 8.40 36.82 -33.07
N PHE A 1071 8.97 38.01 -32.89
CA PHE A 1071 8.35 39.06 -32.06
C PHE A 1071 6.98 39.47 -32.60
N LEU A 1072 6.89 39.63 -33.91
CA LEU A 1072 5.65 39.99 -34.60
C LEU A 1072 4.67 38.81 -34.75
N GLN A 1073 5.03 37.61 -34.25
CA GLN A 1073 4.22 36.40 -34.31
C GLN A 1073 3.68 36.12 -35.72
N PHE A 1074 4.59 36.03 -36.69
CA PHE A 1074 4.22 35.71 -38.06
C PHE A 1074 3.48 34.36 -38.11
N ASN A 1075 2.26 34.38 -38.63
CA ASN A 1075 1.41 33.19 -38.67
C ASN A 1075 0.86 32.96 -40.07
N ARG A 1076 0.82 31.70 -40.50
CA ARG A 1076 0.25 31.28 -41.79
C ARG A 1076 -1.07 30.55 -41.56
N TYR A 1077 -2.08 30.98 -42.30
CA TYR A 1077 -3.45 30.46 -42.28
C TYR A 1077 -4.01 30.61 -43.71
N GLN A 1078 -4.65 29.57 -44.26
CA GLN A 1078 -5.14 29.61 -45.66
C GLN A 1078 -4.11 30.16 -46.69
N GLU A 1079 -2.83 29.76 -46.56
CA GLU A 1079 -1.70 30.19 -47.42
C GLU A 1079 -1.32 31.68 -47.43
N ILE A 1080 -1.95 32.51 -46.60
CA ILE A 1080 -1.58 33.92 -46.42
C ILE A 1080 -0.74 34.06 -45.15
N LEU A 1081 0.25 34.95 -45.18
CA LEU A 1081 1.11 35.24 -44.03
C LEU A 1081 0.67 36.56 -43.40
N TRP A 1082 0.34 36.51 -42.10
CA TRP A 1082 0.00 37.69 -41.30
C TRP A 1082 1.04 37.94 -40.22
N PHE A 1083 1.04 39.17 -39.71
CA PHE A 1083 1.78 39.56 -38.51
C PHE A 1083 0.84 40.23 -37.51
N ASN A 1084 1.19 40.17 -36.23
CA ASN A 1084 0.36 40.66 -35.13
C ASN A 1084 0.32 42.21 -35.10
N ALA A 1085 -0.90 42.75 -35.09
CA ALA A 1085 -1.17 44.19 -35.13
C ALA A 1085 -0.61 44.94 -33.92
N ASP A 1086 -0.84 44.44 -32.71
CA ASP A 1086 -0.44 45.08 -31.45
C ASP A 1086 1.08 45.05 -31.29
N ARG A 1087 1.71 43.91 -31.64
CA ARG A 1087 3.17 43.76 -31.66
C ARG A 1087 3.85 44.75 -32.61
N PHE A 1088 3.27 44.93 -33.79
CA PHE A 1088 3.80 45.87 -34.77
C PHE A 1088 3.70 47.32 -34.31
N LYS A 1089 2.60 47.69 -33.62
CA LYS A 1089 2.44 49.01 -33.00
C LYS A 1089 3.50 49.24 -31.93
N ILE A 1090 3.73 48.26 -31.05
CA ILE A 1090 4.77 48.30 -30.02
C ILE A 1090 6.16 48.47 -30.66
N LEU A 1091 6.55 47.61 -31.60
CA LEU A 1091 7.86 47.68 -32.28
C LEU A 1091 8.08 49.05 -32.93
N SER A 1092 7.07 49.54 -33.66
CA SER A 1092 7.11 50.82 -34.36
C SER A 1092 7.32 52.00 -33.39
N ARG A 1093 6.61 52.00 -32.25
CA ARG A 1093 6.77 53.02 -31.20
C ARG A 1093 8.19 53.02 -30.65
N TRP A 1094 8.72 51.86 -30.29
CA TRP A 1094 10.06 51.74 -29.72
C TRP A 1094 11.17 52.10 -30.70
N PHE A 1095 10.98 51.84 -32.00
CA PHE A 1095 11.91 52.28 -33.04
C PHE A 1095 12.01 53.82 -33.09
N ILE A 1096 10.90 54.55 -32.92
CA ILE A 1096 10.91 56.00 -32.80
C ILE A 1096 11.73 56.44 -31.56
N LEU A 1097 11.54 55.77 -30.41
CA LEU A 1097 12.22 56.12 -29.17
C LEU A 1097 13.74 56.00 -29.26
N ILE A 1098 14.26 54.94 -29.88
CA ILE A 1098 15.70 54.76 -30.03
C ILE A 1098 16.33 55.69 -31.08
N ALA A 1099 15.53 56.35 -31.93
CA ALA A 1099 16.02 57.36 -32.86
C ALA A 1099 16.21 58.75 -32.21
N ILE A 1100 15.68 58.96 -31.00
CA ILE A 1100 15.70 60.25 -30.29
C ILE A 1100 17.14 60.73 -29.99
N PRO A 1101 18.05 59.94 -29.39
CA PRO A 1101 19.39 60.42 -29.03
C PRO A 1101 20.18 60.92 -30.23
N ALA A 1102 20.14 60.18 -31.33
CA ALA A 1102 20.91 60.48 -32.52
C ALA A 1102 20.38 61.68 -33.32
N THR A 1103 19.07 61.94 -33.27
CA THR A 1103 18.44 63.06 -34.01
C THR A 1103 18.48 64.38 -33.25
N ILE A 1104 18.26 64.34 -31.93
CA ILE A 1104 18.23 65.54 -31.08
C ILE A 1104 19.62 66.08 -30.79
N SER A 1105 20.64 65.21 -30.72
CA SER A 1105 22.04 65.64 -30.53
C SER A 1105 22.54 66.61 -31.62
N ASN A 1106 21.88 66.64 -32.79
CA ASN A 1106 22.16 67.53 -33.92
C ASN A 1106 21.17 68.71 -34.03
N ASN A 1107 20.37 69.00 -32.99
CA ASN A 1107 19.36 70.07 -32.95
C ASN A 1107 18.30 70.02 -34.06
N SER A 1108 17.97 68.84 -34.60
CA SER A 1108 17.02 68.70 -35.72
C SER A 1108 15.74 68.00 -35.29
N VAL A 1109 14.86 68.74 -34.57
CA VAL A 1109 13.51 68.26 -34.24
C VAL A 1109 12.72 67.87 -35.50
N ASP A 1110 12.96 68.58 -36.61
CA ASP A 1110 12.37 68.29 -37.92
C ASP A 1110 12.76 66.90 -38.47
N GLN A 1111 13.97 66.42 -38.18
CA GLN A 1111 14.40 65.09 -38.62
C GLN A 1111 13.65 63.99 -37.86
N LEU A 1112 13.44 64.15 -36.55
CA LEU A 1112 12.66 63.21 -35.75
C LEU A 1112 11.18 63.22 -36.15
N LEU A 1113 10.61 64.39 -36.49
CA LEU A 1113 9.25 64.50 -37.03
C LEU A 1113 9.08 63.75 -38.35
N LYS A 1114 10.09 63.79 -39.24
CA LYS A 1114 10.07 63.00 -40.49
C LYS A 1114 10.11 61.49 -40.24
N ILE A 1115 10.93 61.05 -39.28
CA ILE A 1115 10.99 59.63 -38.87
C ILE A 1115 9.64 59.19 -38.30
N TRP A 1116 9.05 59.98 -37.40
CA TRP A 1116 7.73 59.70 -36.84
C TRP A 1116 6.64 59.62 -37.93
N GLN A 1117 6.59 60.58 -38.87
CA GLN A 1117 5.65 60.55 -39.98
C GLN A 1117 5.80 59.29 -40.85
N MET A 1118 7.05 58.87 -41.11
CA MET A 1118 7.32 57.64 -41.86
C MET A 1118 6.80 56.40 -41.13
N VAL A 1119 7.06 56.28 -39.82
CA VAL A 1119 6.57 55.17 -39.00
C VAL A 1119 5.04 55.17 -38.89
N GLN A 1120 4.40 56.34 -38.80
CA GLN A 1120 2.95 56.49 -38.86
C GLN A 1120 2.37 56.01 -40.20
N ASN A 1121 3.08 56.27 -41.31
CA ASN A 1121 2.70 55.74 -42.62
C ASN A 1121 2.83 54.22 -42.68
N TRP A 1122 3.79 53.61 -41.98
CA TRP A 1122 3.87 52.15 -41.85
C TRP A 1122 2.66 51.58 -41.11
N GLN A 1123 2.26 52.19 -40.00
CA GLN A 1123 1.08 51.74 -39.24
C GLN A 1123 -0.20 51.84 -40.09
N LYS A 1124 -0.41 52.95 -40.80
CA LYS A 1124 -1.54 53.12 -41.73
C LYS A 1124 -1.52 52.12 -42.89
N ALA A 1125 -0.34 51.89 -43.47
CA ALA A 1125 -0.19 50.91 -44.54
C ALA A 1125 -0.50 49.48 -44.06
N ALA A 1126 -0.07 49.11 -42.85
CA ALA A 1126 -0.36 47.81 -42.24
C ALA A 1126 -1.87 47.63 -41.96
N GLU A 1127 -2.54 48.68 -41.47
CA GLU A 1127 -3.99 48.69 -41.26
C GLU A 1127 -4.75 48.54 -42.60
N ASN A 1128 -4.35 49.28 -43.64
CA ASN A 1128 -4.96 49.20 -44.97
C ASN A 1128 -4.81 47.81 -45.61
N THR A 1129 -3.73 47.09 -45.31
CA THR A 1129 -3.49 45.74 -45.83
C THR A 1129 -3.94 44.64 -44.88
N LYS A 1130 -4.65 44.97 -43.79
CA LYS A 1130 -5.10 44.04 -42.75
C LYS A 1130 -3.97 43.17 -42.20
N TYR A 1131 -2.76 43.75 -42.10
CA TYR A 1131 -1.55 43.10 -41.58
C TYR A 1131 -1.11 41.87 -42.38
N GLN A 1132 -1.45 41.80 -43.68
CA GLN A 1132 -0.93 40.78 -44.59
C GLN A 1132 0.48 41.16 -45.05
N VAL A 1133 1.46 40.27 -44.83
CA VAL A 1133 2.89 40.57 -45.04
C VAL A 1133 3.19 41.00 -46.47
N ILE A 1134 2.73 40.24 -47.48
CA ILE A 1134 3.03 40.50 -48.89
C ILE A 1134 2.39 41.83 -49.34
N SER A 1135 1.10 42.01 -49.08
CA SER A 1135 0.37 43.23 -49.45
C SER A 1135 0.92 44.47 -48.74
N PHE A 1136 1.36 44.33 -47.49
CA PHE A 1136 2.01 45.41 -46.75
C PHE A 1136 3.33 45.83 -47.39
N ILE A 1137 4.20 44.87 -47.73
CA ILE A 1137 5.49 45.15 -48.39
C ILE A 1137 5.26 45.77 -49.77
N GLU A 1138 4.27 45.31 -50.53
CA GLU A 1138 3.91 45.87 -51.84
C GLU A 1138 3.40 47.30 -51.76
N LEU A 1139 2.61 47.65 -50.73
CA LEU A 1139 2.10 49.01 -50.53
C LEU A 1139 3.20 50.02 -50.17
N LEU A 1140 4.33 49.55 -49.62
CA LEU A 1140 5.47 50.39 -49.25
C LEU A 1140 6.48 50.60 -50.39
N LYS A 1141 6.42 49.79 -51.47
CA LYS A 1141 7.20 49.96 -52.70
C LYS A 1141 6.66 51.12 -53.53
#